data_AF-A0A7V6E9N7-F1
#
_entry.id   AF-A0A7V6E9N7-F1
#
_cell.length_a   1.000
_cell.length_b   1.000
_cell.length_c   1.000
_cell.angle_alpha   90.00
_cell.angle_beta   90.00
_cell.angle_gamma   90.00
#
_symmetry.space_group_name_H-M   'P 1'
#
loop_
_entity.id
_entity.type
_entity.pdbx_description
1 polymer ?
#
loop_
_entity_poly.entity_id
_entity_poly.type
_entity_poly.pdbx_seq_one_letter_code
_entity_poly.pdbx_strand_id
1 'polypeptide(L)'
;MPDRLPSTGSSISSCAIIQCPLSLRQPFFTLFSGWMYAGVLSFLSLLWLVGMQADAKEKARTSFLGVSSFSKYVSFKKVLPFEFVYPSTKPSELPELDRVVMFACRNEFEPATFAVQSRRDFSNVTVEVSDLKTKEGALFSKESVKVFVVKVWEQVLGRTIFRNASEEDIPKLFEEYRTPVPELLVTDDSSEPRERWEIKTDADGKTRYTYFPPSFPAKVKTVLKGNEIKQFWLVIHVPEAQQGGIYEGMILVKSNGKVIASLPLEVVVMPVSLQSPEKITGVYLRSTLDRDGYFFVPEDRYRAELRFLKALGIETLTFYDQTYDAVEKALEIAKEIGFKGPIVQMQVPEDKDETRKRVELAKRFGYEPFFYGEDEPGFKTMGRHIVLAERTRSAGGKIVTAIARSMIRFLESYLDWVNISQIYMPIEDPLERFNGEFEFSHEKKVSGVPQIYTHYWQCWQENPLLNRVLAGFYLYRSNLDGFLCYCTYAFQVGLPFHSDLRAYEGRKGQVLKVLNLFYPSKNGVVPTMQSEGLREGIDDLRYIQTAKKLIENADLSGRINMVGELNAVLEPFSYRAVRDGRLRPEDFYKARLNLVRLMAEVASEVPRDVKDRVHDFVRQEATIKTLTHLPPYGSIIVSRGNGFLVEDVAIRPTQKKEAQKAPQVVLDKKSVLLVRFDLPALPESARVAKAVLSLFVLPSSGKGSIVASVNQVLSEWHEDEATWVMRTKSSPWNTAGG
;
A
#
# COMPACT_ATOMS: atom_id res chain seq x y z
N MET A 1 -30.96 57.14 -10.34
CA MET A 1 -30.63 58.57 -10.46
C MET A 1 -31.93 59.33 -10.63
N PRO A 2 -32.11 60.50 -10.01
CA PRO A 2 -31.52 61.06 -8.79
C PRO A 2 -32.67 61.42 -7.79
N ASP A 3 -32.55 61.96 -6.57
CA ASP A 3 -31.45 62.37 -5.69
C ASP A 3 -32.02 62.66 -4.28
N ARG A 4 -31.14 62.51 -3.26
CA ARG A 4 -30.98 63.33 -2.01
C ARG A 4 -31.94 63.21 -0.80
N LEU A 5 -31.41 62.52 0.23
CA LEU A 5 -31.10 62.93 1.64
C LEU A 5 -31.24 64.44 2.05
N PRO A 6 -31.16 64.84 3.37
CA PRO A 6 -30.91 64.07 4.61
C PRO A 6 -31.71 64.47 5.90
N SER A 7 -31.46 63.70 7.00
CA SER A 7 -31.38 64.10 8.43
C SER A 7 -32.66 64.45 9.21
N THR A 8 -32.86 64.26 10.52
CA THR A 8 -32.34 63.44 11.65
C THR A 8 -33.21 63.87 12.86
N GLY A 9 -33.55 62.99 13.81
CA GLY A 9 -33.98 63.43 15.15
C GLY A 9 -34.84 62.47 15.99
N SER A 10 -34.22 61.92 17.05
CA SER A 10 -34.74 61.49 18.38
C SER A 10 -35.92 60.47 18.47
N SER A 11 -35.98 59.47 19.37
CA SER A 11 -35.51 59.27 20.75
C SER A 11 -35.44 57.75 21.12
N ILE A 12 -34.37 57.27 21.80
CA ILE A 12 -34.25 56.81 23.23
C ILE A 12 -35.15 55.59 23.58
N SER A 13 -34.65 54.39 23.91
CA SER A 13 -34.02 53.99 25.20
C SER A 13 -33.28 52.63 25.05
N SER A 14 -31.98 52.55 25.40
CA SER A 14 -31.34 51.87 26.56
C SER A 14 -30.89 50.42 26.31
N CYS A 15 -29.68 49.93 26.65
CA CYS A 15 -28.46 50.48 27.26
C CYS A 15 -27.29 49.51 26.99
N ALA A 16 -26.05 49.99 26.91
CA ALA A 16 -24.83 49.18 26.85
C ALA A 16 -23.62 49.91 27.51
N ILE A 17 -22.60 49.12 27.89
CA ILE A 17 -21.15 49.43 27.99
C ILE A 17 -20.50 49.83 29.36
N ILE A 18 -19.60 48.92 29.82
CA ILE A 18 -18.17 49.00 30.27
C ILE A 18 -17.64 50.26 31.04
N GLN A 19 -16.99 50.07 32.22
CA GLN A 19 -15.56 50.36 32.54
C GLN A 19 -15.21 50.39 34.06
N CYS A 20 -13.93 50.07 34.33
CA CYS A 20 -13.17 49.95 35.59
C CYS A 20 -13.12 51.26 36.44
N PRO A 21 -12.72 51.24 37.74
CA PRO A 21 -11.31 51.53 38.06
C PRO A 21 -10.72 50.93 39.38
N LEU A 22 -9.42 51.26 39.55
CA LEU A 22 -8.39 50.90 40.53
C LEU A 22 -8.56 51.34 42.01
N SER A 23 -8.00 50.49 42.90
CA SER A 23 -7.02 50.76 43.99
C SER A 23 -7.38 51.00 45.48
N LEU A 24 -6.63 50.25 46.32
CA LEU A 24 -5.93 50.58 47.58
C LEU A 24 -6.69 50.71 48.94
N ARG A 25 -6.48 49.73 49.85
CA ARG A 25 -5.65 49.83 51.09
C ARG A 25 -5.77 48.57 52.00
N GLN A 26 -4.63 48.11 52.51
CA GLN A 26 -4.40 47.14 53.62
C GLN A 26 -4.53 47.83 55.02
N PRO A 27 -4.26 47.20 56.22
CA PRO A 27 -3.81 45.82 56.57
C PRO A 27 -4.55 45.17 57.79
N PHE A 28 -4.28 43.89 58.12
CA PHE A 28 -3.92 43.41 59.47
C PHE A 28 -3.44 41.94 59.44
N PHE A 29 -2.37 41.66 60.21
CA PHE A 29 -1.60 40.41 60.36
C PHE A 29 -2.25 39.40 61.32
N THR A 30 -2.08 38.08 61.14
CA THR A 30 -1.20 37.19 61.97
C THR A 30 -1.34 35.67 61.69
N LEU A 31 -0.17 35.00 61.65
CA LEU A 31 0.19 33.63 62.10
C LEU A 31 -0.44 32.37 61.44
N PHE A 32 0.34 31.66 60.63
CA PHE A 32 0.79 30.26 60.86
C PHE A 32 1.65 29.79 59.67
N SER A 33 2.97 29.67 59.87
CA SER A 33 3.93 29.11 58.93
C SER A 33 4.83 28.09 59.65
N GLY A 34 5.31 27.06 58.94
CA GLY A 34 6.54 26.42 59.41
C GLY A 34 6.94 25.04 58.89
N TRP A 35 6.08 24.20 58.31
CA TRP A 35 6.47 22.78 58.08
C TRP A 35 6.17 22.19 56.70
N MET A 36 5.48 22.89 55.79
CA MET A 36 5.13 22.34 54.48
C MET A 36 6.02 22.78 53.31
N TYR A 37 6.90 23.77 53.49
CA TYR A 37 7.67 24.36 52.38
C TYR A 37 9.05 23.71 52.15
N ALA A 38 9.64 23.01 53.12
CA ALA A 38 10.97 22.40 52.96
C ALA A 38 10.95 21.08 52.15
N GLY A 39 9.86 20.31 52.22
CA GLY A 39 9.72 19.03 51.51
C GLY A 39 9.49 19.20 50.00
N VAL A 40 8.70 20.21 49.61
CA VAL A 40 8.34 20.46 48.21
C VAL A 40 9.54 21.00 47.42
N LEU A 41 10.35 21.87 48.04
CA LEU A 41 11.57 22.40 47.40
C LEU A 41 12.65 21.31 47.24
N SER A 42 12.77 20.38 48.18
CA SER A 42 13.74 19.27 48.08
C SER A 42 13.37 18.25 47.01
N PHE A 43 12.06 17.97 46.84
CA PHE A 43 11.57 17.05 45.80
C PHE A 43 11.67 17.64 44.39
N LEU A 44 11.40 18.93 44.22
CA LEU A 44 11.57 19.64 42.95
C LEU A 44 13.06 19.78 42.57
N SER A 45 13.95 19.96 43.54
CA SER A 45 15.41 20.00 43.32
C SER A 45 15.93 18.63 42.84
N LEU A 46 15.42 17.53 43.40
CA LEU A 46 15.79 16.17 43.01
C LEU A 46 15.28 15.83 41.59
N LEU A 47 14.04 16.20 41.25
CA LEU A 47 13.49 16.04 39.90
C LEU A 47 14.26 16.87 38.87
N TRP A 48 14.71 18.06 39.23
CA TRP A 48 15.55 18.90 38.37
C TRP A 48 16.96 18.33 38.18
N LEU A 49 17.58 17.80 39.23
CA LEU A 49 18.88 17.11 39.15
C LEU A 49 18.85 15.81 38.36
N VAL A 50 17.78 15.01 38.51
CA VAL A 50 17.57 13.78 37.71
C VAL A 50 17.30 14.14 36.25
N GLY A 51 16.52 15.19 35.98
CA GLY A 51 16.30 15.74 34.64
C GLY A 51 17.59 16.23 33.99
N MET A 52 18.45 16.94 34.74
CA MET A 52 19.76 17.39 34.26
C MET A 52 20.73 16.23 34.01
N GLN A 53 20.71 15.17 34.82
CA GLN A 53 21.55 13.99 34.61
C GLN A 53 21.09 13.15 33.41
N ALA A 54 19.79 13.07 33.15
CA ALA A 54 19.24 12.41 31.97
C ALA A 54 19.60 13.19 30.69
N ASP A 55 19.38 14.51 30.69
CA ASP A 55 19.71 15.41 29.58
C ASP A 55 21.25 15.50 29.36
N ALA A 56 22.05 15.43 30.42
CA ALA A 56 23.51 15.33 30.33
C ALA A 56 23.99 13.97 29.81
N LYS A 57 23.33 12.85 30.15
CA LYS A 57 23.65 11.53 29.57
C LYS A 57 23.28 11.44 28.09
N GLU A 58 22.18 12.09 27.69
CA GLU A 58 21.73 12.15 26.30
C GLU A 58 22.62 13.09 25.47
N LYS A 59 23.03 14.24 26.03
CA LYS A 59 24.06 15.13 25.46
C LYS A 59 25.46 14.52 25.44
N ALA A 60 25.81 13.69 26.42
CA ALA A 60 27.10 12.99 26.44
C ALA A 60 27.15 11.79 25.48
N ARG A 61 26.03 11.10 25.24
CA ARG A 61 25.93 10.08 24.18
C ARG A 61 26.00 10.68 22.78
N THR A 62 25.43 11.87 22.59
CA THR A 62 25.50 12.60 21.31
C THR A 62 26.86 13.26 21.08
N SER A 63 27.62 13.60 22.13
CA SER A 63 28.96 14.18 21.99
C SER A 63 30.07 13.17 21.72
N PHE A 64 29.92 11.90 22.14
CA PHE A 64 30.95 10.85 21.94
C PHE A 64 31.10 10.39 20.48
N LEU A 65 30.17 10.76 19.58
CA LEU A 65 30.18 10.40 18.16
C LEU A 65 30.46 11.58 17.21
N GLY A 66 30.71 12.80 17.70
CA GLY A 66 31.19 13.91 16.87
C GLY A 66 30.29 14.38 15.71
N VAL A 67 29.01 13.99 15.69
CA VAL A 67 28.05 14.40 14.63
C VAL A 67 26.73 14.86 15.26
N SER A 68 26.77 15.90 16.11
CA SER A 68 25.59 16.70 16.43
C SER A 68 25.59 17.96 15.57
N SER A 69 25.20 17.82 14.31
CA SER A 69 24.90 18.96 13.45
C SER A 69 23.52 18.74 12.90
N PHE A 70 22.50 19.28 13.58
CA PHE A 70 21.31 19.75 12.88
C PHE A 70 21.81 20.64 11.75
N SER A 71 21.76 20.12 10.54
CA SER A 71 22.10 20.91 9.37
C SER A 71 21.14 22.09 9.36
N LYS A 72 21.67 23.32 9.37
CA LYS A 72 20.85 24.55 9.26
C LYS A 72 19.88 24.49 8.05
N TYR A 73 20.20 23.65 7.07
CA TYR A 73 19.54 23.57 5.79
C TYR A 73 18.81 22.25 5.51
N VAL A 74 19.02 21.20 6.31
CA VAL A 74 18.43 19.87 6.04
C VAL A 74 17.80 19.33 7.32
N SER A 75 16.53 18.94 7.23
CA SER A 75 15.80 18.26 8.30
C SER A 75 15.19 16.97 7.79
N PHE A 76 14.91 16.05 8.71
CA PHE A 76 14.33 14.75 8.41
C PHE A 76 12.87 14.72 8.88
N LYS A 77 12.03 14.11 8.06
CA LYS A 77 10.60 14.02 8.27
C LYS A 77 10.19 12.56 8.35
N LYS A 78 9.29 12.29 9.30
CA LYS A 78 8.73 10.96 9.50
C LYS A 78 7.71 10.70 8.41
N VAL A 79 7.83 9.53 7.80
CA VAL A 79 6.92 9.03 6.76
C VAL A 79 6.65 7.58 7.11
N LEU A 80 5.41 7.12 6.99
CA LEU A 80 5.11 5.69 7.13
C LEU A 80 5.25 4.98 5.78
N PRO A 81 5.66 3.69 5.76
CA PRO A 81 5.61 2.89 4.54
C PRO A 81 4.25 3.00 3.87
N PHE A 82 4.22 3.28 2.56
CA PHE A 82 3.01 3.47 1.75
C PHE A 82 2.23 4.78 2.00
N GLU A 83 2.75 5.70 2.81
CA GLU A 83 2.35 7.11 2.76
C GLU A 83 2.94 7.76 1.52
N PHE A 84 2.16 8.60 0.83
CA PHE A 84 2.57 9.19 -0.44
C PHE A 84 3.02 10.63 -0.26
N VAL A 85 4.31 10.84 -0.50
CA VAL A 85 4.98 12.12 -0.33
C VAL A 85 5.37 12.67 -1.70
N TYR A 86 5.03 13.93 -1.93
CA TYR A 86 5.35 14.66 -3.15
C TYR A 86 6.42 15.73 -2.86
N PRO A 87 7.15 16.20 -3.89
CA PRO A 87 8.02 17.35 -3.76
C PRO A 87 7.32 18.58 -3.16
N SER A 88 6.03 18.75 -3.45
CA SER A 88 5.16 19.84 -2.98
C SER A 88 4.50 19.59 -1.62
N THR A 89 4.65 18.40 -1.01
CA THR A 89 4.10 18.11 0.32
C THR A 89 4.61 19.13 1.32
N LYS A 90 3.72 19.72 2.13
CA LYS A 90 4.12 20.77 3.05
C LYS A 90 4.90 20.16 4.21
N PRO A 91 6.07 20.69 4.60
CA PRO A 91 6.84 20.14 5.72
C PRO A 91 6.12 20.13 7.07
N SER A 92 5.09 20.98 7.25
CA SER A 92 4.23 21.00 8.44
C SER A 92 3.25 19.82 8.50
N GLU A 93 3.03 19.13 7.38
CA GLU A 93 2.17 17.94 7.29
C GLU A 93 2.95 16.66 7.64
N LEU A 94 4.25 16.73 7.91
CA LEU A 94 5.04 15.57 8.31
C LEU A 94 5.71 15.85 9.66
N PRO A 95 5.62 14.93 10.64
CA PRO A 95 6.34 15.06 11.91
C PRO A 95 7.86 15.15 11.68
N GLU A 96 8.57 15.84 12.57
CA GLU A 96 10.04 15.77 12.60
C GLU A 96 10.49 14.33 12.93
N LEU A 97 11.64 13.95 12.39
CA LEU A 97 12.26 12.65 12.62
C LEU A 97 13.69 12.84 13.10
N ASP A 98 14.00 12.27 14.26
CA ASP A 98 15.33 12.30 14.87
C ASP A 98 16.04 10.93 14.80
N ARG A 99 15.31 9.85 14.51
CA ARG A 99 15.83 8.48 14.39
C ARG A 99 14.92 7.60 13.54
N VAL A 100 15.51 6.76 12.69
CA VAL A 100 14.83 5.62 12.06
C VAL A 100 14.99 4.39 12.96
N VAL A 101 13.88 3.71 13.25
CA VAL A 101 13.86 2.48 14.06
C VAL A 101 13.16 1.40 13.26
N MET A 102 13.79 0.24 13.14
CA MET A 102 13.29 -0.91 12.39
C MET A 102 13.27 -2.15 13.28
N PHE A 103 12.23 -2.97 13.17
CA PHE A 103 12.14 -4.27 13.84
C PHE A 103 12.07 -5.35 12.78
N ALA A 104 12.97 -6.31 12.83
CA ALA A 104 12.98 -7.39 11.86
C ALA A 104 13.42 -8.71 12.51
N CYS A 105 12.83 -9.80 12.05
CA CYS A 105 13.19 -11.16 12.40
C CYS A 105 14.33 -11.67 11.51
N ARG A 106 14.88 -12.85 11.83
CA ARG A 106 15.88 -13.50 10.98
C ARG A 106 15.29 -13.91 9.63
N ASN A 107 16.09 -13.79 8.58
CA ASN A 107 15.73 -14.13 7.20
C ASN A 107 14.47 -13.39 6.72
N GLU A 108 14.42 -12.09 7.04
CA GLU A 108 13.36 -11.17 6.66
C GLU A 108 13.96 -10.00 5.87
N PHE A 109 13.18 -9.50 4.92
CA PHE A 109 13.37 -8.17 4.37
C PHE A 109 12.38 -7.24 5.08
N GLU A 110 12.83 -6.08 5.57
CA GLU A 110 11.95 -5.13 6.26
C GLU A 110 12.18 -3.72 5.70
N PRO A 111 11.12 -2.95 5.38
CA PRO A 111 11.26 -1.62 4.82
C PRO A 111 11.21 -0.54 5.90
N ALA A 112 11.88 0.57 5.63
CA ALA A 112 11.63 1.83 6.33
C ALA A 112 11.64 2.98 5.33
N THR A 113 10.99 4.08 5.67
CA THR A 113 10.97 5.27 4.83
C THR A 113 11.13 6.52 5.68
N PHE A 114 11.75 7.53 5.09
CA PHE A 114 11.87 8.85 5.67
C PHE A 114 11.90 9.89 4.56
N ALA A 115 11.58 11.14 4.90
CA ALA A 115 11.69 12.25 3.98
C ALA A 115 12.79 13.21 4.42
N VAL A 116 13.40 13.87 3.45
CA VAL A 116 14.40 14.92 3.64
C VAL A 116 13.80 16.22 3.13
N GLN A 117 13.69 17.20 4.01
CA GLN A 117 13.39 18.56 3.64
C GLN A 117 14.71 19.32 3.49
N SER A 118 14.86 20.05 2.40
CA SER A 118 15.99 20.97 2.21
C SER A 118 15.53 22.43 2.16
N ARG A 119 16.31 23.34 2.73
CA ARG A 119 16.09 24.81 2.65
C ARG A 119 16.86 25.47 1.49
N ARG A 120 17.66 24.71 0.76
CA ARG A 120 18.42 25.17 -0.42
C ARG A 120 18.70 24.02 -1.38
N ASP A 121 19.23 24.34 -2.55
CA ASP A 121 19.60 23.32 -3.52
C ASP A 121 20.90 22.59 -3.12
N PHE A 122 20.91 21.29 -3.34
CA PHE A 122 22.09 20.42 -3.28
C PHE A 122 22.11 19.49 -4.51
N SER A 123 23.25 19.46 -5.18
CA SER A 123 23.51 18.56 -6.31
C SER A 123 24.38 17.36 -5.88
N ASN A 124 24.40 16.32 -6.72
CA ASN A 124 25.16 15.08 -6.50
C ASN A 124 24.98 14.54 -5.08
N VAL A 125 23.71 14.45 -4.66
CA VAL A 125 23.33 13.97 -3.35
C VAL A 125 23.36 12.46 -3.35
N THR A 126 24.00 11.89 -2.34
CA THR A 126 24.07 10.46 -2.08
C THR A 126 23.56 10.19 -0.65
N VAL A 127 22.96 9.03 -0.45
CA VAL A 127 22.53 8.55 0.87
C VAL A 127 23.21 7.22 1.11
N GLU A 128 23.99 7.15 2.20
CA GLU A 128 24.76 5.96 2.57
C GLU A 128 24.44 5.56 4.00
N VAL A 129 24.56 4.27 4.31
CA VAL A 129 24.37 3.72 5.66
C VAL A 129 25.72 3.27 6.20
N SER A 130 26.02 3.59 7.47
CA SER A 130 27.21 3.05 8.14
C SER A 130 27.00 1.59 8.49
N ASP A 131 28.09 0.86 8.79
CA ASP A 131 27.92 -0.38 9.54
C ASP A 131 27.20 -0.08 10.87
N LEU A 132 26.35 -1.01 11.31
CA LEU A 132 25.65 -0.89 12.57
C LEU A 132 26.26 -1.85 13.58
N LYS A 133 26.28 -1.46 14.86
CA LYS A 133 26.88 -2.25 15.93
C LYS A 133 26.00 -2.31 17.15
N THR A 134 26.00 -3.44 17.85
CA THR A 134 25.47 -3.50 19.21
C THR A 134 26.45 -2.81 20.18
N LYS A 135 26.01 -2.61 21.43
CA LYS A 135 26.89 -2.08 22.49
C LYS A 135 28.08 -2.99 22.77
N GLU A 136 27.92 -4.28 22.55
CA GLU A 136 28.92 -5.33 22.72
C GLU A 136 29.82 -5.48 21.49
N GLY A 137 29.54 -4.73 20.40
CA GLY A 137 30.38 -4.68 19.20
C GLY A 137 30.02 -5.70 18.12
N ALA A 138 28.91 -6.45 18.26
CA ALA A 138 28.43 -7.33 17.19
C ALA A 138 28.05 -6.50 15.96
N LEU A 139 28.43 -6.97 14.77
CA LEU A 139 28.30 -6.23 13.51
C LEU A 139 27.01 -6.60 12.77
N PHE A 140 26.30 -5.60 12.30
CA PHE A 140 25.31 -5.72 11.24
C PHE A 140 25.83 -4.93 10.04
N SER A 141 26.15 -5.66 8.97
CA SER A 141 26.81 -5.09 7.79
C SER A 141 25.89 -4.09 7.08
N LYS A 142 26.44 -2.93 6.70
CA LYS A 142 25.73 -1.97 5.85
C LYS A 142 25.31 -2.56 4.49
N GLU A 143 26.00 -3.59 4.00
CA GLU A 143 25.69 -4.26 2.73
C GLU A 143 24.34 -4.99 2.77
N SER A 144 23.81 -5.24 3.97
CA SER A 144 22.45 -5.73 4.20
C SER A 144 21.37 -4.66 4.05
N VAL A 145 21.75 -3.39 3.80
CA VAL A 145 20.82 -2.26 3.70
C VAL A 145 20.85 -1.69 2.28
N LYS A 146 19.72 -1.75 1.58
CA LYS A 146 19.52 -1.08 0.30
C LYS A 146 18.81 0.24 0.52
N VAL A 147 19.25 1.28 -0.19
CA VAL A 147 18.64 2.62 -0.15
C VAL A 147 18.18 3.00 -1.55
N PHE A 148 16.96 3.52 -1.62
CA PHE A 148 16.33 4.01 -2.84
C PHE A 148 15.81 5.43 -2.62
N VAL A 149 15.69 6.16 -3.73
CA VAL A 149 14.85 7.35 -3.84
C VAL A 149 13.47 6.88 -4.27
N VAL A 150 12.43 7.39 -3.62
CA VAL A 150 11.05 7.21 -4.09
C VAL A 150 10.82 8.23 -5.21
N LYS A 151 10.95 7.80 -6.46
CA LYS A 151 10.75 8.66 -7.63
C LYS A 151 9.26 8.86 -7.85
N VAL A 152 8.86 10.13 -7.81
CA VAL A 152 7.57 10.58 -8.33
C VAL A 152 7.70 10.71 -9.85
N TRP A 153 6.80 10.08 -10.57
CA TRP A 153 6.77 10.17 -12.03
C TRP A 153 5.32 10.21 -12.53
N GLU A 154 5.17 10.74 -13.74
CA GLU A 154 3.88 10.94 -14.39
C GLU A 154 3.38 9.62 -14.98
N GLN A 155 2.15 9.24 -14.64
CA GLN A 155 1.53 8.01 -15.13
C GLN A 155 0.00 8.10 -15.13
N VAL A 156 -0.69 7.24 -15.86
CA VAL A 156 -2.16 7.17 -15.85
C VAL A 156 -2.62 6.22 -14.74
N LEU A 157 -3.55 6.63 -13.88
CA LEU A 157 -3.93 5.81 -12.72
C LEU A 157 -4.73 4.55 -13.09
N GLY A 158 -4.41 3.42 -12.46
CA GLY A 158 -5.16 2.17 -12.51
C GLY A 158 -5.31 1.51 -13.90
N ARG A 159 -6.13 0.45 -13.98
CA ARG A 159 -6.73 -0.17 -15.18
C ARG A 159 -7.58 0.81 -16.01
N THR A 160 -6.93 1.84 -16.52
CA THR A 160 -7.51 2.75 -17.49
C THR A 160 -7.44 2.10 -18.87
N ILE A 161 -8.59 2.07 -19.53
CA ILE A 161 -8.74 1.57 -20.90
C ILE A 161 -9.52 2.62 -21.67
N PHE A 162 -8.86 3.25 -22.62
CA PHE A 162 -9.47 4.17 -23.58
C PHE A 162 -10.01 3.37 -24.74
N ARG A 163 -11.32 3.45 -24.98
CA ARG A 163 -11.98 2.82 -26.13
C ARG A 163 -12.09 3.82 -27.27
N ASN A 164 -12.09 3.31 -28.49
CA ASN A 164 -12.04 4.08 -29.73
C ASN A 164 -10.81 5.00 -29.79
N ALA A 165 -9.67 4.49 -29.32
CA ALA A 165 -8.38 5.17 -29.33
C ALA A 165 -7.35 4.31 -30.06
N SER A 166 -6.41 4.97 -30.74
CA SER A 166 -5.32 4.38 -31.49
C SER A 166 -3.97 4.76 -30.89
N GLU A 167 -2.89 4.21 -31.43
CA GLU A 167 -1.52 4.54 -31.00
C GLU A 167 -1.20 6.04 -31.18
N GLU A 168 -1.77 6.68 -32.21
CA GLU A 168 -1.59 8.12 -32.49
C GLU A 168 -2.22 9.01 -31.40
N ASP A 169 -3.21 8.51 -30.68
CA ASP A 169 -3.88 9.25 -29.59
C ASP A 169 -3.06 9.24 -28.29
N ILE A 170 -2.07 8.35 -28.15
CA ILE A 170 -1.35 8.12 -26.89
C ILE A 170 -0.71 9.40 -26.33
N PRO A 171 0.02 10.23 -27.09
CA PRO A 171 0.65 11.43 -26.52
C PRO A 171 -0.38 12.40 -25.93
N LYS A 172 -1.51 12.58 -26.61
CA LYS A 172 -2.59 13.44 -26.13
C LYS A 172 -3.27 12.87 -24.89
N LEU A 173 -3.59 11.56 -24.90
CA LEU A 173 -4.20 10.88 -23.76
C LEU A 173 -3.27 10.91 -22.54
N PHE A 174 -1.98 10.68 -22.74
CA PHE A 174 -1.03 10.73 -21.64
C PHE A 174 -0.94 12.13 -21.04
N GLU A 175 -0.86 13.18 -21.86
CA GLU A 175 -0.85 14.58 -21.37
C GLU A 175 -2.15 14.95 -20.63
N GLU A 176 -3.30 14.45 -21.08
CA GLU A 176 -4.62 14.74 -20.50
C GLU A 176 -4.87 13.99 -19.18
N TYR A 177 -4.36 12.76 -19.03
CA TYR A 177 -4.69 11.85 -17.92
C TYR A 177 -3.51 11.50 -17.00
N ARG A 178 -2.31 12.02 -17.24
CA ARG A 178 -1.17 11.76 -16.35
C ARG A 178 -1.39 12.36 -14.97
N THR A 179 -0.90 11.65 -13.97
CA THR A 179 -0.90 12.04 -12.57
C THR A 179 0.48 11.73 -11.99
N PRO A 180 1.05 12.61 -11.15
CA PRO A 180 2.29 12.31 -10.44
C PRO A 180 2.02 11.21 -9.41
N VAL A 181 2.83 10.15 -9.41
CA VAL A 181 2.70 9.03 -8.46
C VAL A 181 4.07 8.71 -7.86
N PRO A 182 4.23 8.77 -6.51
CA PRO A 182 5.39 8.21 -5.83
C PRO A 182 5.35 6.68 -5.90
N GLU A 183 6.12 6.09 -6.80
CA GLU A 183 6.03 4.66 -7.10
C GLU A 183 7.38 3.97 -7.17
N LEU A 184 8.29 4.49 -8.00
CA LEU A 184 9.48 3.77 -8.41
C LEU A 184 10.58 3.90 -7.36
N LEU A 185 11.12 2.76 -6.92
CA LEU A 185 12.26 2.71 -6.01
C LEU A 185 13.55 2.64 -6.81
N VAL A 186 14.11 3.81 -7.13
CA VAL A 186 15.31 3.94 -7.99
C VAL A 186 16.51 4.39 -7.19
N THR A 187 17.71 4.11 -7.68
CA THR A 187 18.95 4.68 -7.14
C THR A 187 19.39 5.94 -7.88
N ASP A 188 18.75 6.29 -9.00
CA ASP A 188 18.98 7.57 -9.69
C ASP A 188 17.66 8.11 -10.25
N ASP A 189 17.25 9.27 -9.76
CA ASP A 189 16.12 10.04 -10.27
C ASP A 189 16.55 11.39 -10.86
N SER A 190 17.87 11.64 -10.94
CA SER A 190 18.46 12.89 -11.45
C SER A 190 18.60 12.92 -12.97
N SER A 191 18.39 11.80 -13.64
CA SER A 191 18.44 11.67 -15.09
C SER A 191 17.30 10.81 -15.62
N GLU A 192 16.91 11.05 -16.88
CA GLU A 192 15.89 10.24 -17.54
C GLU A 192 16.40 8.82 -17.82
N PRO A 193 15.59 7.78 -17.52
CA PRO A 193 15.98 6.40 -17.77
C PRO A 193 16.22 6.14 -19.26
N ARG A 194 17.39 5.60 -19.60
CA ARG A 194 17.74 5.27 -20.99
C ARG A 194 17.30 3.86 -21.34
N GLU A 195 16.24 3.74 -22.13
CA GLU A 195 15.68 2.48 -22.60
C GLU A 195 15.47 2.49 -24.11
N ARG A 196 15.46 1.30 -24.73
CA ARG A 196 15.18 1.16 -26.17
C ARG A 196 14.67 -0.23 -26.53
N TRP A 197 14.06 -0.33 -27.70
CA TRP A 197 13.72 -1.58 -28.36
C TRP A 197 14.60 -1.83 -29.58
N GLU A 198 14.80 -3.10 -29.89
CA GLU A 198 15.32 -3.57 -31.16
C GLU A 198 14.36 -4.61 -31.72
N ILE A 199 13.94 -4.43 -32.97
CA ILE A 199 13.04 -5.32 -33.68
C ILE A 199 13.78 -5.78 -34.93
N LYS A 200 14.00 -7.10 -35.04
CA LYS A 200 14.74 -7.70 -36.15
C LYS A 200 13.95 -8.85 -36.74
N THR A 201 13.68 -8.80 -38.03
CA THR A 201 13.14 -9.94 -38.77
C THR A 201 14.29 -10.70 -39.41
N ASP A 202 14.39 -12.00 -39.14
CA ASP A 202 15.39 -12.87 -39.76
C ASP A 202 14.99 -13.31 -41.18
N ALA A 203 15.90 -13.99 -41.88
CA ALA A 203 15.70 -14.44 -43.26
C ALA A 203 14.53 -15.42 -43.42
N ASP A 204 14.14 -16.10 -42.34
CA ASP A 204 13.02 -17.05 -42.30
C ASP A 204 11.68 -16.34 -42.00
N GLY A 205 11.69 -15.01 -41.89
CA GLY A 205 10.50 -14.19 -41.65
C GLY A 205 10.08 -14.11 -40.18
N LYS A 206 10.89 -14.60 -39.24
CA LYS A 206 10.59 -14.50 -37.81
C LYS A 206 11.05 -13.16 -37.25
N THR A 207 10.15 -12.45 -36.58
CA THR A 207 10.44 -11.18 -35.93
C THR A 207 10.84 -11.40 -34.47
N ARG A 208 12.01 -10.90 -34.10
CA ARG A 208 12.55 -10.91 -32.74
C ARG A 208 12.42 -9.54 -32.12
N TYR A 209 11.94 -9.52 -30.89
CA TYR A 209 11.77 -8.31 -30.08
C TYR A 209 12.78 -8.36 -28.94
N THR A 210 13.59 -7.31 -28.81
CA THR A 210 14.55 -7.20 -27.70
C THR A 210 14.40 -5.86 -27.03
N TYR A 211 13.94 -5.88 -25.79
CA TYR A 211 13.89 -4.71 -24.93
C TYR A 211 15.18 -4.56 -24.14
N PHE A 212 15.83 -3.41 -24.28
CA PHE A 212 17.00 -2.99 -23.52
C PHE A 212 16.56 -2.02 -22.42
N PRO A 213 16.36 -2.50 -21.18
CA PRO A 213 15.93 -1.68 -20.05
C PRO A 213 17.05 -0.73 -19.58
N PRO A 214 16.70 0.30 -18.80
CA PRO A 214 17.67 1.22 -18.24
C PRO A 214 18.57 0.53 -17.19
N SER A 215 19.73 1.12 -16.94
CA SER A 215 20.62 0.73 -15.85
C SER A 215 20.68 1.84 -14.81
N PHE A 216 20.63 1.46 -13.54
CA PHE A 216 20.76 2.38 -12.42
C PHE A 216 22.09 2.14 -11.68
N PRO A 217 22.71 3.18 -11.10
CA PRO A 217 23.95 3.04 -10.34
C PRO A 217 23.73 2.21 -9.06
N ALA A 218 24.81 1.62 -8.52
CA ALA A 218 24.73 0.83 -7.28
C ALA A 218 24.41 1.68 -6.04
N LYS A 219 24.70 2.99 -6.08
CA LYS A 219 24.48 3.93 -4.98
C LYS A 219 23.49 5.01 -5.39
N VAL A 220 22.76 5.52 -4.41
CA VAL A 220 21.84 6.64 -4.59
C VAL A 220 22.57 7.85 -5.16
N LYS A 221 22.02 8.42 -6.23
CA LYS A 221 22.40 9.69 -6.83
C LYS A 221 21.14 10.50 -7.12
N THR A 222 20.99 11.64 -6.46
CA THR A 222 19.81 12.52 -6.58
C THR A 222 20.23 13.99 -6.46
N VAL A 223 19.24 14.87 -6.57
CA VAL A 223 19.29 16.27 -6.14
C VAL A 223 18.35 16.48 -4.95
N LEU A 224 18.63 17.48 -4.12
CA LEU A 224 17.65 18.04 -3.18
C LEU A 224 17.41 19.48 -3.61
N LYS A 225 16.16 19.85 -3.89
CA LYS A 225 15.81 21.23 -4.21
C LYS A 225 15.39 21.98 -2.95
N GLY A 226 15.66 23.28 -2.92
CA GLY A 226 15.26 24.15 -1.83
C GLY A 226 13.75 24.22 -1.70
N ASN A 227 13.27 24.10 -0.46
CA ASN A 227 11.86 24.11 -0.06
C ASN A 227 11.01 22.94 -0.59
N GLU A 228 11.64 21.90 -1.14
CA GLU A 228 10.98 20.65 -1.51
C GLU A 228 11.27 19.53 -0.50
N ILE A 229 10.40 18.53 -0.50
CA ILE A 229 10.59 17.27 0.22
C ILE A 229 11.03 16.17 -0.74
N LYS A 230 11.97 15.33 -0.31
CA LYS A 230 12.35 14.12 -1.03
C LYS A 230 12.26 12.89 -0.14
N GLN A 231 11.53 11.88 -0.57
CA GLN A 231 11.36 10.63 0.16
C GLN A 231 12.43 9.60 -0.24
N PHE A 232 12.93 8.88 0.75
CA PHE A 232 13.88 7.78 0.61
C PHE A 232 13.30 6.52 1.24
N TRP A 233 13.57 5.39 0.60
CA TRP A 233 13.13 4.07 1.04
C TRP A 233 14.36 3.22 1.37
N LEU A 234 14.34 2.55 2.52
CA LEU A 234 15.32 1.56 2.90
C LEU A 234 14.67 0.18 2.88
N VAL A 235 15.43 -0.83 2.46
CA VAL A 235 15.10 -2.23 2.70
C VAL A 235 16.29 -2.88 3.38
N ILE A 236 16.10 -3.38 4.59
CA ILE A 236 17.11 -4.21 5.26
C ILE A 236 16.84 -5.68 4.94
N HIS A 237 17.88 -6.49 4.81
CA HIS A 237 17.80 -7.94 4.80
C HIS A 237 18.53 -8.46 6.03
N VAL A 238 17.80 -9.06 6.97
CA VAL A 238 18.42 -9.67 8.16
C VAL A 238 18.87 -11.08 7.81
N PRO A 239 20.18 -11.39 7.78
CA PRO A 239 20.64 -12.75 7.51
C PRO A 239 20.12 -13.76 8.54
N GLU A 240 19.92 -15.01 8.12
CA GLU A 240 19.45 -16.08 9.01
C GLU A 240 20.36 -16.25 10.26
N ALA A 241 21.67 -16.12 10.08
CA ALA A 241 22.66 -16.25 11.16
C ALA A 241 22.84 -14.98 12.02
N GLN A 242 22.12 -13.88 11.73
CA GLN A 242 22.31 -12.64 12.47
C GLN A 242 21.91 -12.82 13.95
N GLN A 243 22.78 -12.35 14.86
CA GLN A 243 22.50 -12.37 16.29
C GLN A 243 21.38 -11.38 16.62
N GLY A 244 20.44 -11.78 17.49
CA GLY A 244 19.42 -10.88 17.99
C GLY A 244 20.02 -9.79 18.88
N GLY A 245 19.46 -8.58 18.81
CA GLY A 245 19.97 -7.41 19.55
C GLY A 245 19.61 -6.09 18.90
N ILE A 246 20.03 -4.99 19.54
CA ILE A 246 19.80 -3.62 19.07
C ILE A 246 21.10 -3.12 18.42
N TYR A 247 21.05 -2.87 17.12
CA TYR A 247 22.17 -2.38 16.33
C TYR A 247 21.99 -0.90 16.00
N GLU A 248 23.00 -0.09 16.27
CA GLU A 248 22.98 1.35 16.03
C GLU A 248 24.00 1.75 14.95
N GLY A 249 23.59 2.63 14.05
CA GLY A 249 24.44 3.26 13.05
C GLY A 249 23.83 4.58 12.54
N MET A 250 24.28 5.03 11.37
CA MET A 250 23.89 6.32 10.82
C MET A 250 23.52 6.21 9.35
N ILE A 251 22.45 6.90 8.96
CA ILE A 251 22.17 7.31 7.59
C ILE A 251 22.90 8.63 7.36
N LEU A 252 23.74 8.69 6.33
CA LEU A 252 24.56 9.83 5.96
C LEU A 252 24.07 10.41 4.64
N VAL A 253 23.56 11.65 4.69
CA VAL A 253 23.22 12.41 3.48
C VAL A 253 24.43 13.25 3.10
N LYS A 254 24.99 13.00 1.92
CA LYS A 254 26.17 13.70 1.40
C LYS A 254 25.83 14.47 0.13
N SER A 255 26.40 15.64 -0.06
CA SER A 255 26.39 16.37 -1.34
C SER A 255 27.83 16.60 -1.78
N ASN A 256 28.14 16.25 -3.02
CA ASN A 256 29.49 16.35 -3.58
C ASN A 256 30.55 15.69 -2.66
N GLY A 257 30.21 14.53 -2.10
CA GLY A 257 31.08 13.74 -1.20
C GLY A 257 31.15 14.23 0.25
N LYS A 258 30.64 15.42 0.58
CA LYS A 258 30.66 15.96 1.94
C LYS A 258 29.34 15.67 2.67
N VAL A 259 29.40 15.19 3.91
CA VAL A 259 28.22 15.00 4.76
C VAL A 259 27.55 16.35 5.02
N ILE A 260 26.27 16.46 4.64
CA ILE A 260 25.44 17.66 4.84
C ILE A 260 24.37 17.46 5.91
N ALA A 261 24.03 16.21 6.25
CA ALA A 261 23.16 15.82 7.34
C ALA A 261 23.37 14.34 7.70
N SER A 262 22.97 13.94 8.90
CA SER A 262 23.00 12.55 9.35
C SER A 262 21.79 12.24 10.22
N LEU A 263 21.26 11.03 10.09
CA LEU A 263 20.09 10.55 10.84
C LEU A 263 20.45 9.21 11.50
N PRO A 264 20.35 9.09 12.84
CA PRO A 264 20.49 7.81 13.53
C PRO A 264 19.59 6.72 12.95
N LEU A 265 20.16 5.53 12.77
CA LEU A 265 19.47 4.31 12.36
C LEU A 265 19.63 3.25 13.43
N GLU A 266 18.52 2.67 13.85
CA GLU A 266 18.45 1.59 14.81
C GLU A 266 17.74 0.39 14.17
N VAL A 267 18.41 -0.76 14.15
CA VAL A 267 17.83 -2.03 13.68
C VAL A 267 17.76 -2.98 14.87
N VAL A 268 16.54 -3.30 15.27
CA VAL A 268 16.23 -4.25 16.34
C VAL A 268 16.00 -5.60 15.71
N VAL A 269 17.01 -6.47 15.81
CA VAL A 269 16.93 -7.85 15.31
C VAL A 269 16.29 -8.73 16.38
N MET A 270 15.06 -9.17 16.10
CA MET A 270 14.39 -10.18 16.90
C MET A 270 15.04 -11.54 16.65
N PRO A 271 15.48 -12.29 17.69
CA PRO A 271 16.09 -13.62 17.51
C PRO A 271 15.10 -14.71 17.06
N VAL A 272 13.93 -14.33 16.55
CA VAL A 272 12.88 -15.24 16.07
C VAL A 272 13.04 -15.46 14.57
N SER A 273 12.80 -16.69 14.10
CA SER A 273 12.67 -17.00 12.67
C SER A 273 11.19 -17.08 12.31
N LEU A 274 10.76 -16.24 11.36
CA LEU A 274 9.38 -16.24 10.89
C LEU A 274 9.04 -17.58 10.22
N GLN A 275 7.85 -18.09 10.48
CA GLN A 275 7.31 -19.24 9.75
C GLN A 275 7.31 -18.95 8.23
N SER A 276 7.47 -20.00 7.42
CA SER A 276 7.11 -19.90 6.00
C SER A 276 5.60 -19.70 5.91
N PRO A 277 5.10 -18.93 4.92
CA PRO A 277 3.66 -18.77 4.74
C PRO A 277 3.04 -20.14 4.47
N GLU A 278 2.11 -20.58 5.32
CA GLU A 278 1.33 -21.83 5.11
C GLU A 278 0.31 -21.71 3.94
N LYS A 279 0.35 -20.61 3.20
CA LYS A 279 -0.53 -20.27 2.09
C LYS A 279 0.26 -20.25 0.78
N ILE A 280 -0.40 -20.55 -0.33
CA ILE A 280 0.15 -20.38 -1.67
C ILE A 280 0.36 -18.88 -1.93
N THR A 281 1.57 -18.49 -2.32
CA THR A 281 1.94 -17.12 -2.71
C THR A 281 2.34 -17.11 -4.18
N GLY A 282 1.39 -16.79 -5.05
CA GLY A 282 1.53 -16.94 -6.50
C GLY A 282 1.46 -15.64 -7.29
N VAL A 283 2.23 -15.55 -8.39
CA VAL A 283 2.08 -14.46 -9.36
C VAL A 283 2.11 -14.98 -10.80
N TYR A 284 1.37 -14.32 -11.68
CA TYR A 284 1.48 -14.55 -13.12
C TYR A 284 2.79 -13.92 -13.64
N LEU A 285 3.82 -14.73 -13.88
CA LEU A 285 5.10 -14.29 -14.46
C LEU A 285 4.98 -14.21 -15.97
N ARG A 286 5.14 -13.01 -16.52
CA ARG A 286 4.91 -12.75 -17.95
C ARG A 286 6.15 -12.88 -18.82
N SER A 287 7.33 -12.78 -18.24
CA SER A 287 8.62 -12.97 -18.89
C SER A 287 8.75 -14.39 -19.42
N THR A 288 9.31 -14.54 -20.62
CA THR A 288 9.54 -15.84 -21.26
C THR A 288 10.99 -15.98 -21.71
N LEU A 289 11.45 -17.22 -21.85
CA LEU A 289 12.71 -17.62 -22.47
C LEU A 289 12.52 -17.99 -23.96
N ASP A 290 11.28 -18.08 -24.45
CA ASP A 290 10.99 -18.18 -25.89
C ASP A 290 11.46 -16.95 -26.65
N ARG A 291 12.33 -17.13 -27.64
CA ARG A 291 13.00 -16.04 -28.38
C ARG A 291 12.11 -15.28 -29.36
N ASP A 292 10.99 -15.85 -29.76
CA ASP A 292 10.13 -15.34 -30.83
C ASP A 292 8.97 -14.46 -30.28
N GLY A 293 8.95 -14.17 -28.97
CA GLY A 293 7.85 -13.45 -28.31
C GLY A 293 8.21 -12.04 -27.79
N TYR A 294 7.21 -11.17 -27.67
CA TYR A 294 7.36 -9.81 -27.09
C TYR A 294 7.89 -9.80 -25.65
N PHE A 295 7.58 -10.86 -24.90
CA PHE A 295 7.96 -10.99 -23.49
C PHE A 295 9.28 -11.75 -23.30
N PHE A 296 10.00 -12.04 -24.39
CA PHE A 296 11.32 -12.65 -24.32
C PHE A 296 12.25 -11.82 -23.43
N VAL A 297 12.95 -12.49 -22.54
CA VAL A 297 14.01 -11.91 -21.74
C VAL A 297 15.27 -12.77 -21.80
N PRO A 298 16.46 -12.15 -21.82
CA PRO A 298 17.71 -12.89 -21.62
C PRO A 298 17.73 -13.66 -20.30
N GLU A 299 18.44 -14.78 -20.26
CA GLU A 299 18.43 -15.73 -19.13
C GLU A 299 18.93 -15.12 -17.81
N ASP A 300 19.90 -14.20 -17.88
CA ASP A 300 20.41 -13.44 -16.74
C ASP A 300 19.35 -12.49 -16.16
N ARG A 301 18.58 -11.81 -17.03
CA ARG A 301 17.42 -11.00 -16.62
C ARG A 301 16.32 -11.87 -16.02
N TYR A 302 16.00 -13.01 -16.64
CA TYR A 302 15.02 -13.97 -16.10
C TYR A 302 15.39 -14.38 -14.68
N ARG A 303 16.64 -14.81 -14.44
CA ARG A 303 17.12 -15.16 -13.08
C ARG A 303 17.00 -14.01 -12.10
N ALA A 304 17.32 -12.79 -12.52
CA ALA A 304 17.25 -11.63 -11.65
C ALA A 304 15.80 -11.29 -11.25
N GLU A 305 14.85 -11.39 -12.18
CA GLU A 305 13.42 -11.24 -11.90
C GLU A 305 12.89 -12.33 -10.96
N LEU A 306 13.26 -13.59 -11.18
CA LEU A 306 12.87 -14.70 -10.31
C LEU A 306 13.46 -14.56 -8.90
N ARG A 307 14.73 -14.13 -8.76
CA ARG A 307 15.31 -13.82 -7.45
C ARG A 307 14.58 -12.69 -6.73
N PHE A 308 14.14 -11.67 -7.47
CA PHE A 308 13.33 -10.60 -6.91
C PHE A 308 11.98 -11.12 -6.40
N LEU A 309 11.26 -11.91 -7.21
CA LEU A 309 9.99 -12.53 -6.80
C LEU A 309 10.15 -13.42 -5.57
N LYS A 310 11.22 -14.21 -5.51
CA LYS A 310 11.55 -15.03 -4.34
C LYS A 310 11.77 -14.15 -3.09
N ALA A 311 12.45 -13.02 -3.23
CA ALA A 311 12.66 -12.06 -2.14
C ALA A 311 11.37 -11.34 -1.70
N LEU A 312 10.35 -11.25 -2.57
CA LEU A 312 9.01 -10.81 -2.16
C LEU A 312 8.26 -11.87 -1.33
N GLY A 313 8.74 -13.12 -1.28
CA GLY A 313 8.05 -14.25 -0.65
C GLY A 313 7.12 -15.03 -1.57
N ILE A 314 7.24 -14.85 -2.90
CA ILE A 314 6.51 -15.64 -3.89
C ILE A 314 7.13 -17.04 -4.00
N GLU A 315 6.27 -18.06 -3.98
CA GLU A 315 6.68 -19.46 -4.10
C GLU A 315 6.06 -20.18 -5.30
N THR A 316 5.03 -19.60 -5.92
CA THR A 316 4.31 -20.16 -7.07
C THR A 316 4.36 -19.20 -8.25
N LEU A 317 4.62 -19.72 -9.45
CA LEU A 317 4.73 -18.95 -10.68
C LEU A 317 3.89 -19.57 -11.79
N THR A 318 3.40 -18.73 -12.71
CA THR A 318 2.96 -19.20 -14.03
C THR A 318 4.09 -19.09 -15.04
N PHE A 319 4.30 -20.08 -15.90
CA PHE A 319 5.23 -19.96 -17.03
C PHE A 319 4.48 -19.81 -18.33
N TYR A 320 4.67 -18.67 -19.00
CA TYR A 320 4.10 -18.39 -20.32
C TYR A 320 4.90 -19.05 -21.45
N ASP A 321 6.02 -19.72 -21.14
CA ASP A 321 6.85 -20.42 -22.10
C ASP A 321 6.07 -21.50 -22.88
N GLN A 322 6.21 -21.47 -24.20
CA GLN A 322 5.47 -22.29 -25.16
C GLN A 322 6.33 -23.38 -25.79
N THR A 323 7.65 -23.27 -25.84
CA THR A 323 8.50 -24.37 -26.33
C THR A 323 8.94 -25.29 -25.19
N TYR A 324 9.10 -26.59 -25.48
CA TYR A 324 9.53 -27.56 -24.47
C TYR A 324 10.86 -27.16 -23.81
N ASP A 325 11.85 -26.75 -24.61
CA ASP A 325 13.18 -26.35 -24.13
C ASP A 325 13.12 -25.09 -23.24
N ALA A 326 12.28 -24.11 -23.59
CA ALA A 326 12.09 -22.92 -22.76
C ALA A 326 11.42 -23.25 -21.42
N VAL A 327 10.40 -24.14 -21.42
CA VAL A 327 9.76 -24.62 -20.20
C VAL A 327 10.75 -25.41 -19.33
N GLU A 328 11.55 -26.30 -19.92
CA GLU A 328 12.58 -27.05 -19.19
C GLU A 328 13.59 -26.10 -18.55
N LYS A 329 14.06 -25.08 -19.29
CA LYS A 329 14.99 -24.08 -18.75
C LYS A 329 14.37 -23.21 -17.66
N ALA A 330 13.11 -22.81 -17.81
CA ALA A 330 12.38 -22.06 -16.79
C ALA A 330 12.24 -22.88 -15.48
N LEU A 331 11.91 -24.17 -15.58
CA LEU A 331 11.83 -25.08 -14.43
C LEU A 331 13.19 -25.31 -13.76
N GLU A 332 14.27 -25.45 -14.56
CA GLU A 332 15.64 -25.55 -14.06
C GLU A 332 16.00 -24.31 -13.23
N ILE A 333 15.75 -23.11 -13.76
CA ILE A 333 16.06 -21.86 -13.06
C ILE A 333 15.21 -21.70 -11.80
N ALA A 334 13.91 -22.03 -11.85
CA ALA A 334 13.06 -21.97 -10.66
C ALA A 334 13.53 -22.92 -9.56
N LYS A 335 14.00 -24.12 -9.94
CA LYS A 335 14.59 -25.08 -9.00
C LYS A 335 15.92 -24.59 -8.44
N GLU A 336 16.79 -24.03 -9.29
CA GLU A 336 18.08 -23.42 -8.92
C GLU A 336 17.89 -22.34 -7.84
N ILE A 337 16.89 -21.47 -8.01
CA ILE A 337 16.59 -20.37 -7.07
C ILE A 337 15.83 -20.87 -5.82
N GLY A 338 15.20 -22.05 -5.89
CA GLY A 338 14.54 -22.70 -4.76
C GLY A 338 13.06 -22.34 -4.59
N PHE A 339 12.33 -22.09 -5.69
CA PHE A 339 10.86 -21.99 -5.64
C PHE A 339 10.24 -23.32 -5.21
N LYS A 340 9.30 -23.28 -4.25
CA LYS A 340 8.63 -24.49 -3.75
C LYS A 340 7.50 -24.98 -4.66
N GLY A 341 6.92 -24.09 -5.46
CA GLY A 341 5.76 -24.38 -6.30
C GLY A 341 4.45 -24.47 -5.49
N PRO A 342 3.36 -24.97 -6.10
CA PRO A 342 3.28 -25.54 -7.45
C PRO A 342 3.65 -24.54 -8.56
N ILE A 343 4.07 -25.04 -9.73
CA ILE A 343 4.33 -24.21 -10.92
C ILE A 343 3.24 -24.48 -11.94
N VAL A 344 2.70 -23.41 -12.53
CA VAL A 344 1.59 -23.49 -13.49
C VAL A 344 2.12 -23.24 -14.89
N GLN A 345 2.04 -24.23 -15.77
CA GLN A 345 2.37 -24.05 -17.18
C GLN A 345 1.17 -23.40 -17.89
N MET A 346 1.40 -22.27 -18.57
CA MET A 346 0.32 -21.59 -19.28
C MET A 346 -0.02 -22.33 -20.56
N GLN A 347 -1.33 -22.58 -20.73
CA GLN A 347 -1.92 -23.34 -21.82
C GLN A 347 -1.63 -24.85 -21.75
N VAL A 348 -2.61 -25.64 -22.17
CA VAL A 348 -2.47 -27.08 -22.35
C VAL A 348 -2.11 -27.33 -23.81
N PRO A 349 -1.00 -28.02 -24.13
CA PRO A 349 -0.67 -28.34 -25.52
C PRO A 349 -1.82 -29.02 -26.26
N GLU A 350 -1.94 -28.75 -27.56
CA GLU A 350 -2.92 -29.44 -28.41
C GLU A 350 -2.58 -30.93 -28.57
N ASP A 351 -1.29 -31.22 -28.72
CA ASP A 351 -0.76 -32.58 -28.75
C ASP A 351 -0.80 -33.22 -27.34
N LYS A 352 -1.44 -34.39 -27.28
CA LYS A 352 -1.55 -35.20 -26.06
C LYS A 352 -0.20 -35.76 -25.62
N ASP A 353 0.67 -36.11 -26.56
CA ASP A 353 1.98 -36.67 -26.23
C ASP A 353 2.91 -35.57 -25.69
N GLU A 354 2.83 -34.35 -26.25
CA GLU A 354 3.51 -33.19 -25.66
C GLU A 354 2.98 -32.88 -24.26
N THR A 355 1.66 -32.91 -24.05
CA THR A 355 1.06 -32.72 -22.71
C THR A 355 1.64 -33.73 -21.71
N ARG A 356 1.74 -35.01 -22.09
CA ARG A 356 2.35 -36.06 -21.25
C ARG A 356 3.82 -35.77 -20.93
N LYS A 357 4.61 -35.38 -21.94
CA LYS A 357 6.03 -35.01 -21.75
C LYS A 357 6.20 -33.82 -20.80
N ARG A 358 5.33 -32.82 -20.87
CA ARG A 358 5.36 -31.65 -19.96
C ARG A 358 4.94 -32.00 -18.53
N VAL A 359 4.04 -32.96 -18.35
CA VAL A 359 3.71 -33.54 -17.02
C VAL A 359 4.94 -34.22 -16.42
N GLU A 360 5.61 -35.08 -17.19
CA GLU A 360 6.83 -35.78 -16.76
C GLU A 360 7.97 -34.81 -16.46
N LEU A 361 8.11 -33.76 -17.27
CA LEU A 361 9.08 -32.68 -17.08
C LEU A 361 8.88 -31.97 -15.74
N ALA A 362 7.67 -31.50 -15.42
CA ALA A 362 7.38 -30.85 -14.14
C ALA A 362 7.69 -31.78 -12.95
N LYS A 363 7.28 -33.05 -13.04
CA LYS A 363 7.56 -34.06 -12.01
C LYS A 363 9.06 -34.31 -11.79
N ARG A 364 9.85 -34.33 -12.86
CA ARG A 364 11.31 -34.50 -12.81
C ARG A 364 12.01 -33.38 -12.03
N PHE A 365 11.49 -32.15 -12.06
CA PHE A 365 11.98 -31.04 -11.23
C PHE A 365 11.38 -31.01 -9.80
N GLY A 366 10.44 -31.91 -9.52
CA GLY A 366 9.76 -32.03 -8.22
C GLY A 366 8.56 -31.10 -8.06
N TYR A 367 7.95 -30.66 -9.17
CA TYR A 367 6.76 -29.81 -9.15
C TYR A 367 5.50 -30.59 -9.52
N GLU A 368 4.39 -30.23 -8.89
CA GLU A 368 3.07 -30.68 -9.31
C GLU A 368 2.73 -30.12 -10.71
N PRO A 369 2.29 -30.96 -11.66
CA PRO A 369 2.12 -30.60 -13.06
C PRO A 369 0.79 -29.84 -13.29
N PHE A 370 0.72 -28.59 -12.86
CA PHE A 370 -0.43 -27.73 -13.12
C PHE A 370 -0.35 -27.09 -14.51
N PHE A 371 -1.50 -27.03 -15.17
CA PHE A 371 -1.71 -26.31 -16.43
C PHE A 371 -2.82 -25.28 -16.29
N TYR A 372 -2.66 -24.16 -16.98
CA TYR A 372 -3.71 -23.15 -17.05
C TYR A 372 -4.78 -23.54 -18.08
N GLY A 373 -6.03 -23.59 -17.63
CA GLY A 373 -7.19 -23.89 -18.46
C GLY A 373 -7.68 -22.68 -19.26
N GLU A 374 -8.95 -22.74 -19.66
CA GLU A 374 -9.63 -21.60 -20.26
C GLU A 374 -9.69 -20.41 -19.31
N ASP A 375 -9.27 -19.23 -19.76
CA ASP A 375 -9.29 -17.99 -18.96
C ASP A 375 -10.72 -17.45 -18.76
N GLU A 376 -11.09 -17.15 -17.51
CA GLU A 376 -12.41 -16.63 -17.10
C GLU A 376 -13.59 -17.31 -17.82
N PRO A 377 -13.72 -18.66 -17.73
CA PRO A 377 -14.65 -19.40 -18.56
C PRO A 377 -16.10 -19.00 -18.23
N GLY A 378 -16.85 -18.61 -19.27
CA GLY A 378 -18.28 -18.34 -19.20
C GLY A 378 -19.09 -19.44 -19.86
N PHE A 379 -20.43 -19.27 -19.93
CA PHE A 379 -21.30 -20.25 -20.59
C PHE A 379 -20.93 -20.59 -22.04
N LYS A 380 -20.28 -19.66 -22.76
CA LYS A 380 -19.84 -19.87 -24.14
C LYS A 380 -18.52 -20.66 -24.25
N THR A 381 -17.66 -20.58 -23.24
CA THR A 381 -16.30 -21.15 -23.28
C THR A 381 -16.10 -22.31 -22.31
N MET A 382 -17.10 -22.62 -21.47
CA MET A 382 -17.05 -23.74 -20.52
C MET A 382 -16.77 -25.09 -21.19
N GLY A 383 -17.34 -25.35 -22.38
CA GLY A 383 -17.08 -26.59 -23.11
C GLY A 383 -15.61 -26.75 -23.50
N ARG A 384 -14.95 -25.64 -23.87
CA ARG A 384 -13.50 -25.63 -24.14
C ARG A 384 -12.72 -25.95 -22.86
N HIS A 385 -13.09 -25.33 -21.73
CA HIS A 385 -12.46 -25.62 -20.45
C HIS A 385 -12.54 -27.11 -20.07
N ILE A 386 -13.71 -27.73 -20.24
CA ILE A 386 -13.94 -29.16 -19.94
C ILE A 386 -12.98 -30.05 -20.76
N VAL A 387 -12.86 -29.79 -22.07
CA VAL A 387 -11.95 -30.55 -22.94
C VAL A 387 -10.48 -30.40 -22.50
N LEU A 388 -10.06 -29.20 -22.10
CA LEU A 388 -8.71 -28.97 -21.58
C LEU A 388 -8.47 -29.71 -20.26
N ALA A 389 -9.46 -29.71 -19.36
CA ALA A 389 -9.40 -30.41 -18.08
C ALA A 389 -9.26 -31.93 -18.28
N GLU A 390 -10.09 -32.52 -19.14
CA GLU A 390 -10.05 -33.95 -19.45
C GLU A 390 -8.71 -34.36 -20.09
N ARG A 391 -8.22 -33.56 -21.05
CA ARG A 391 -6.92 -33.80 -21.67
C ARG A 391 -5.80 -33.78 -20.64
N THR A 392 -5.76 -32.74 -19.82
CA THR A 392 -4.73 -32.55 -18.78
C THR A 392 -4.72 -33.72 -17.81
N ARG A 393 -5.90 -34.13 -17.32
CA ARG A 393 -6.04 -35.26 -16.39
C ARG A 393 -5.70 -36.60 -17.02
N SER A 394 -6.05 -36.81 -18.29
CA SER A 394 -5.67 -38.04 -19.02
C SER A 394 -4.16 -38.20 -19.18
N ALA A 395 -3.42 -37.08 -19.15
CA ALA A 395 -1.95 -37.06 -19.15
C ALA A 395 -1.34 -37.12 -17.74
N GLY A 396 -2.16 -37.15 -16.68
CA GLY A 396 -1.70 -37.14 -15.28
C GLY A 396 -1.32 -35.75 -14.75
N GLY A 397 -1.81 -34.69 -15.40
CA GLY A 397 -1.69 -33.29 -14.97
C GLY A 397 -2.87 -32.83 -14.10
N LYS A 398 -2.77 -31.59 -13.61
CA LYS A 398 -3.82 -30.87 -12.86
C LYS A 398 -4.16 -29.55 -13.53
N ILE A 399 -5.36 -29.03 -13.34
CA ILE A 399 -5.83 -27.80 -14.01
C ILE A 399 -6.21 -26.69 -13.03
N VAL A 400 -5.80 -25.47 -13.38
CA VAL A 400 -6.13 -24.22 -12.69
C VAL A 400 -6.67 -23.20 -13.69
N THR A 401 -7.61 -22.34 -13.27
CA THR A 401 -7.94 -21.13 -14.03
C THR A 401 -8.46 -20.00 -13.16
N ALA A 402 -8.29 -18.76 -13.64
CA ALA A 402 -9.04 -17.62 -13.16
C ALA A 402 -10.53 -17.80 -13.49
N ILE A 403 -11.40 -17.62 -12.49
CA ILE A 403 -12.83 -17.84 -12.66
C ILE A 403 -13.67 -16.88 -11.84
N ALA A 404 -14.80 -16.46 -12.41
CA ALA A 404 -15.83 -15.74 -11.67
C ALA A 404 -16.55 -16.69 -10.70
N ARG A 405 -16.84 -16.23 -9.48
CA ARG A 405 -17.48 -17.06 -8.44
C ARG A 405 -18.76 -17.74 -8.92
N SER A 406 -19.55 -17.05 -9.73
CA SER A 406 -20.81 -17.57 -10.29
C SER A 406 -20.63 -18.78 -11.22
N MET A 407 -19.43 -18.99 -11.76
CA MET A 407 -19.15 -20.08 -12.71
C MET A 407 -18.62 -21.35 -12.03
N ILE A 408 -18.16 -21.26 -10.78
CA ILE A 408 -17.54 -22.39 -10.05
C ILE A 408 -18.48 -23.61 -10.01
N ARG A 409 -19.76 -23.42 -9.64
CA ARG A 409 -20.74 -24.52 -9.55
C ARG A 409 -20.95 -25.33 -10.83
N PHE A 410 -20.59 -24.78 -11.99
CA PHE A 410 -20.72 -25.46 -13.29
C PHE A 410 -19.45 -26.19 -13.72
N LEU A 411 -18.30 -25.80 -13.16
CA LEU A 411 -16.98 -26.29 -13.55
C LEU A 411 -16.23 -26.96 -12.41
N GLU A 412 -16.84 -27.08 -11.23
CA GLU A 412 -16.21 -27.63 -10.02
C GLU A 412 -15.54 -28.98 -10.31
N SER A 413 -16.26 -29.95 -10.87
CA SER A 413 -15.69 -31.27 -11.19
C SER A 413 -14.54 -31.25 -12.20
N TYR A 414 -14.28 -30.13 -12.87
CA TYR A 414 -13.23 -29.94 -13.88
C TYR A 414 -12.11 -29.02 -13.42
N LEU A 415 -12.08 -28.65 -12.14
CA LEU A 415 -11.05 -27.80 -11.54
C LEU A 415 -10.33 -28.55 -10.43
N ASP A 416 -9.00 -28.53 -10.44
CA ASP A 416 -8.17 -28.99 -9.31
C ASP A 416 -7.73 -27.79 -8.45
N TRP A 417 -7.68 -26.60 -9.07
CA TRP A 417 -7.41 -25.33 -8.41
C TRP A 417 -8.30 -24.22 -8.98
N VAL A 418 -9.11 -23.62 -8.11
CA VAL A 418 -10.00 -22.50 -8.39
C VAL A 418 -9.31 -21.18 -8.03
N ASN A 419 -9.02 -20.31 -9.01
CA ASN A 419 -8.44 -18.98 -8.76
C ASN A 419 -9.50 -17.87 -8.93
N ILE A 420 -10.04 -17.39 -7.82
CA ILE A 420 -11.24 -16.56 -7.79
C ILE A 420 -10.92 -15.08 -8.02
N SER A 421 -11.65 -14.45 -8.94
CA SER A 421 -11.49 -13.02 -9.21
C SER A 421 -12.05 -12.13 -8.11
N GLN A 422 -11.20 -11.25 -7.57
CA GLN A 422 -11.60 -10.16 -6.67
C GLN A 422 -12.24 -8.99 -7.43
N ILE A 423 -12.11 -8.92 -8.77
CA ILE A 423 -12.76 -7.88 -9.58
C ILE A 423 -14.29 -7.99 -9.50
N TYR A 424 -14.81 -9.19 -9.25
CA TYR A 424 -16.23 -9.53 -9.32
C TYR A 424 -16.88 -9.73 -7.93
N MET A 425 -16.25 -9.29 -6.83
CA MET A 425 -16.87 -9.36 -5.50
C MET A 425 -17.78 -8.15 -5.23
N PRO A 426 -19.11 -8.32 -5.09
CA PRO A 426 -20.07 -7.21 -4.99
C PRO A 426 -19.86 -6.33 -3.74
N ILE A 427 -20.31 -5.07 -3.84
CA ILE A 427 -20.29 -4.10 -2.72
C ILE A 427 -21.36 -4.40 -1.66
N GLU A 428 -22.42 -5.07 -2.09
CA GLU A 428 -23.70 -5.15 -1.39
C GLU A 428 -23.80 -6.32 -0.41
N ASP A 429 -22.79 -7.20 -0.32
CA ASP A 429 -22.84 -8.30 0.65
C ASP A 429 -22.77 -7.72 2.09
N PRO A 430 -23.77 -8.03 2.94
CA PRO A 430 -23.96 -7.36 4.23
C PRO A 430 -22.81 -7.64 5.21
N LEU A 431 -22.56 -6.67 6.10
CA LEU A 431 -21.57 -6.67 7.19
C LEU A 431 -21.64 -7.91 8.09
N GLU A 432 -22.78 -8.60 8.13
CA GLU A 432 -23.06 -9.71 9.05
C GLU A 432 -22.19 -10.96 8.80
N ARG A 433 -21.51 -11.07 7.65
CA ARG A 433 -20.58 -12.17 7.36
C ARG A 433 -19.17 -12.00 7.96
N PHE A 434 -18.90 -10.97 8.76
CA PHE A 434 -17.52 -10.66 9.19
C PHE A 434 -17.23 -10.84 10.69
N ASN A 435 -17.99 -11.70 11.38
CA ASN A 435 -17.67 -12.16 12.74
C ASN A 435 -16.97 -13.54 12.78
N GLY A 436 -16.30 -13.94 11.70
CA GLY A 436 -15.61 -15.24 11.62
C GLY A 436 -16.42 -16.37 10.99
N GLU A 437 -17.59 -16.08 10.41
CA GLU A 437 -18.14 -16.94 9.38
C GLU A 437 -17.54 -16.58 8.03
N PHE A 438 -17.25 -17.61 7.23
CA PHE A 438 -16.50 -17.49 6.01
C PHE A 438 -17.18 -16.58 4.96
N GLU A 439 -16.42 -15.75 4.23
CA GLU A 439 -16.82 -15.36 2.85
C GLU A 439 -16.95 -16.58 1.92
N PHE A 440 -16.47 -17.73 2.37
CA PHE A 440 -16.41 -19.03 1.71
C PHE A 440 -17.00 -20.12 2.62
N SER A 441 -18.27 -20.01 3.00
CA SER A 441 -18.99 -21.08 3.71
C SER A 441 -19.41 -22.20 2.75
N HIS A 442 -18.62 -22.45 1.70
CA HIS A 442 -18.74 -23.71 1.00
C HIS A 442 -17.82 -24.66 1.73
N GLU A 443 -18.46 -25.52 2.53
CA GLU A 443 -17.88 -26.75 3.02
C GLU A 443 -16.96 -27.33 1.94
N LYS A 444 -15.75 -27.74 2.34
CA LYS A 444 -14.76 -28.42 1.49
C LYS A 444 -15.27 -29.73 0.83
N LYS A 445 -16.58 -29.96 0.72
CA LYS A 445 -17.18 -31.23 0.33
C LYS A 445 -18.55 -31.07 -0.33
N VAL A 446 -18.57 -31.08 -1.66
CA VAL A 446 -19.73 -31.64 -2.40
C VAL A 446 -19.26 -32.69 -3.43
N SER A 447 -18.05 -32.55 -3.99
CA SER A 447 -17.59 -33.41 -5.10
C SER A 447 -16.55 -34.51 -4.75
N GLY A 448 -16.00 -34.54 -3.52
CA GLY A 448 -14.97 -35.53 -3.14
C GLY A 448 -13.60 -35.33 -3.81
N VAL A 449 -13.42 -34.27 -4.61
CA VAL A 449 -12.13 -33.85 -5.20
C VAL A 449 -11.50 -32.78 -4.31
N PRO A 450 -10.27 -32.97 -3.77
CA PRO A 450 -9.57 -31.93 -3.04
C PRO A 450 -9.21 -30.79 -3.99
N GLN A 451 -9.77 -29.60 -3.74
CA GLN A 451 -9.53 -28.42 -4.56
C GLN A 451 -8.77 -27.35 -3.79
N ILE A 452 -7.81 -26.75 -4.47
CA ILE A 452 -7.12 -25.54 -4.00
C ILE A 452 -8.01 -24.34 -4.31
N TYR A 453 -8.23 -23.47 -3.35
CA TYR A 453 -8.96 -22.21 -3.52
C TYR A 453 -8.03 -21.02 -3.29
N THR A 454 -7.76 -20.25 -4.34
CA THR A 454 -7.06 -18.98 -4.23
C THR A 454 -7.92 -17.84 -4.73
N HIS A 455 -7.46 -16.62 -4.49
CA HIS A 455 -7.97 -15.43 -5.16
C HIS A 455 -6.90 -14.73 -6.01
N TYR A 456 -7.35 -13.90 -6.96
CA TYR A 456 -6.49 -13.00 -7.71
C TYR A 456 -7.08 -11.61 -7.84
N TRP A 457 -6.18 -10.64 -8.01
CA TRP A 457 -6.48 -9.24 -8.30
C TRP A 457 -5.37 -8.66 -9.20
N GLN A 458 -5.51 -7.39 -9.57
CA GLN A 458 -4.49 -6.65 -10.29
C GLN A 458 -3.44 -6.09 -9.32
N CYS A 459 -2.37 -6.83 -9.08
CA CYS A 459 -1.36 -6.45 -8.07
C CYS A 459 -0.46 -5.27 -8.47
N TRP A 460 -0.53 -4.83 -9.72
CA TRP A 460 0.24 -3.70 -10.27
C TRP A 460 -0.46 -2.34 -10.09
N GLN A 461 -1.70 -2.29 -9.60
CA GLN A 461 -2.40 -1.01 -9.37
C GLN A 461 -1.66 -0.20 -8.32
N GLU A 462 -1.67 1.13 -8.42
CA GLU A 462 -1.00 2.10 -7.54
C GLU A 462 -1.66 2.19 -6.14
N ASN A 463 -1.94 1.03 -5.55
CA ASN A 463 -2.56 0.82 -4.26
C ASN A 463 -1.80 -0.30 -3.52
N PRO A 464 -0.63 0.01 -2.93
CA PRO A 464 0.17 -0.96 -2.19
C PRO A 464 -0.56 -1.54 -0.96
N LEU A 465 -1.47 -0.78 -0.35
CA LEU A 465 -2.27 -1.26 0.79
C LEU A 465 -3.26 -2.36 0.38
N LEU A 466 -3.76 -2.33 -0.86
CA LEU A 466 -4.57 -3.41 -1.42
C LEU A 466 -3.75 -4.70 -1.56
N ASN A 467 -2.51 -4.61 -2.03
CA ASN A 467 -1.62 -5.78 -2.06
C ASN A 467 -1.36 -6.31 -0.66
N ARG A 468 -1.06 -5.41 0.29
CA ARG A 468 -0.75 -5.78 1.67
C ARG A 468 -1.92 -6.49 2.36
N VAL A 469 -3.14 -5.98 2.23
CA VAL A 469 -4.31 -6.64 2.84
C VAL A 469 -4.61 -7.98 2.18
N LEU A 470 -4.61 -8.04 0.84
CA LEU A 470 -5.06 -9.22 0.11
C LEU A 470 -4.07 -10.37 0.21
N ALA A 471 -2.77 -10.08 0.25
CA ALA A 471 -1.75 -11.09 0.48
C ALA A 471 -1.54 -11.42 1.97
N GLY A 472 -1.98 -10.53 2.88
CA GLY A 472 -1.75 -10.59 4.32
C GLY A 472 -3.00 -10.85 5.14
N PHE A 473 -3.40 -9.85 5.91
CA PHE A 473 -4.46 -9.94 6.91
C PHE A 473 -5.78 -10.55 6.40
N TYR A 474 -6.24 -10.16 5.21
CA TYR A 474 -7.47 -10.73 4.65
C TYR A 474 -7.29 -12.21 4.30
N LEU A 475 -6.16 -12.57 3.68
CA LEU A 475 -5.88 -13.97 3.33
C LEU A 475 -5.79 -14.84 4.59
N TYR A 476 -5.18 -14.35 5.67
CA TYR A 476 -5.16 -15.06 6.96
C TYR A 476 -6.59 -15.31 7.50
N ARG A 477 -7.45 -14.29 7.46
CA ARG A 477 -8.84 -14.38 7.93
C ARG A 477 -9.75 -15.19 7.01
N SER A 478 -9.34 -15.39 5.76
CA SER A 478 -10.06 -16.19 4.79
C SER A 478 -9.74 -17.69 4.93
N ASN A 479 -10.63 -18.54 4.40
CA ASN A 479 -10.35 -19.97 4.26
C ASN A 479 -9.71 -20.32 2.91
N LEU A 480 -9.16 -19.33 2.21
CA LEU A 480 -8.44 -19.56 0.96
C LEU A 480 -7.10 -20.22 1.27
N ASP A 481 -6.66 -21.08 0.37
CA ASP A 481 -5.36 -21.74 0.42
C ASP A 481 -4.23 -20.80 -0.01
N GLY A 482 -4.54 -19.63 -0.58
CA GLY A 482 -3.55 -18.62 -0.97
C GLY A 482 -4.03 -17.60 -2.01
N PHE A 483 -3.08 -17.05 -2.75
CA PHE A 483 -3.33 -16.18 -3.90
C PHE A 483 -2.51 -16.58 -5.12
N LEU A 484 -3.02 -16.22 -6.30
CA LEU A 484 -2.28 -16.26 -7.56
C LEU A 484 -2.59 -14.95 -8.32
N CYS A 485 -1.87 -13.88 -8.02
CA CYS A 485 -2.22 -12.51 -8.43
C CYS A 485 -1.67 -12.13 -9.81
N TYR A 486 -2.41 -11.29 -10.54
CA TYR A 486 -2.08 -10.91 -11.92
C TYR A 486 -1.52 -9.48 -11.95
N CYS A 487 -0.29 -9.21 -12.40
CA CYS A 487 0.79 -10.05 -12.93
C CYS A 487 2.11 -9.26 -12.75
N THR A 488 3.27 -9.85 -13.09
CA THR A 488 4.56 -9.15 -13.00
C THR A 488 4.62 -7.91 -13.86
N TYR A 489 4.34 -8.04 -15.16
CA TYR A 489 4.11 -6.91 -16.06
C TYR A 489 3.45 -7.37 -17.36
N ALA A 490 2.71 -6.50 -18.04
CA ALA A 490 2.09 -6.80 -19.33
C ALA A 490 2.10 -5.58 -20.24
N PHE A 491 3.21 -5.39 -20.95
CA PHE A 491 3.31 -4.44 -22.05
C PHE A 491 4.08 -5.04 -23.23
N GLN A 492 3.69 -4.61 -24.41
CA GLN A 492 4.36 -4.95 -25.67
C GLN A 492 5.38 -3.86 -26.01
N VAL A 493 5.73 -3.70 -27.29
CA VAL A 493 6.68 -2.69 -27.75
C VAL A 493 6.32 -1.29 -27.20
N GLY A 494 7.32 -0.60 -26.64
CA GLY A 494 7.23 0.78 -26.15
C GLY A 494 8.03 1.01 -24.87
N LEU A 495 8.21 2.27 -24.47
CA LEU A 495 9.15 2.71 -23.42
C LEU A 495 8.44 2.87 -22.06
N PRO A 496 8.41 1.84 -21.17
CA PRO A 496 7.64 1.87 -19.92
C PRO A 496 8.00 2.99 -18.94
N PHE A 497 9.21 3.55 -19.00
CA PHE A 497 9.61 4.67 -18.13
C PHE A 497 9.24 6.05 -18.69
N HIS A 498 8.77 6.14 -19.94
CA HIS A 498 8.41 7.40 -20.59
C HIS A 498 6.89 7.60 -20.72
N SER A 499 6.17 6.53 -20.99
CA SER A 499 4.70 6.53 -21.03
C SER A 499 4.21 5.15 -20.64
N ASP A 500 3.17 5.11 -19.83
CA ASP A 500 2.50 3.88 -19.41
C ASP A 500 1.25 3.59 -20.24
N LEU A 501 1.06 4.18 -21.43
CA LEU A 501 -0.06 3.86 -22.33
C LEU A 501 0.39 3.08 -23.56
N ARG A 502 -0.37 2.05 -23.95
CA ARG A 502 -0.10 1.26 -25.16
C ARG A 502 -1.39 0.94 -25.91
N ALA A 503 -1.30 0.83 -27.24
CA ALA A 503 -2.37 0.23 -28.02
C ALA A 503 -2.56 -1.24 -27.59
N TYR A 504 -3.80 -1.67 -27.44
CA TYR A 504 -4.13 -3.05 -27.06
C TYR A 504 -4.05 -3.94 -28.30
N GLU A 505 -2.99 -4.73 -28.42
CA GLU A 505 -2.90 -5.74 -29.46
C GLU A 505 -3.95 -6.84 -29.24
N GLY A 506 -4.71 -7.15 -30.30
CA GLY A 506 -5.85 -8.07 -30.23
C GLY A 506 -7.21 -7.40 -29.93
N ARG A 507 -7.25 -6.10 -29.60
CA ARG A 507 -8.49 -5.31 -29.50
C ARG A 507 -8.30 -3.95 -30.15
N LYS A 508 -8.41 -3.94 -31.49
CA LYS A 508 -8.31 -2.72 -32.30
C LYS A 508 -9.19 -1.60 -31.72
N GLY A 509 -8.64 -0.38 -31.70
CA GLY A 509 -9.32 0.79 -31.16
C GLY A 509 -9.33 0.84 -29.63
N GLN A 510 -8.41 0.18 -28.94
CA GLN A 510 -8.24 0.36 -27.50
C GLN A 510 -6.80 0.76 -27.17
N VAL A 511 -6.65 1.71 -26.26
CA VAL A 511 -5.38 2.05 -25.59
C VAL A 511 -5.54 1.72 -24.12
N LEU A 512 -4.57 1.04 -23.52
CA LEU A 512 -4.59 0.63 -22.12
C LEU A 512 -3.37 1.19 -21.38
N LYS A 513 -3.54 1.37 -20.07
CA LYS A 513 -2.39 1.46 -19.17
C LYS A 513 -1.59 0.15 -19.21
N VAL A 514 -0.27 0.26 -19.22
CA VAL A 514 0.69 -0.81 -19.00
C VAL A 514 0.55 -1.33 -17.56
N LEU A 515 0.70 -2.63 -17.42
CA LEU A 515 0.66 -3.30 -16.12
C LEU A 515 2.10 -3.54 -15.66
N ASN A 516 2.52 -3.01 -14.51
CA ASN A 516 3.85 -3.27 -13.94
C ASN A 516 3.74 -3.43 -12.41
N LEU A 517 3.99 -4.63 -11.89
CA LEU A 517 4.26 -4.83 -10.47
C LEU A 517 5.67 -4.35 -10.12
N PHE A 518 6.61 -4.55 -11.03
CA PHE A 518 7.95 -4.00 -11.01
C PHE A 518 8.35 -3.62 -12.44
N TYR A 519 9.34 -2.74 -12.58
CA TYR A 519 9.82 -2.31 -13.89
C TYR A 519 11.13 -3.03 -14.24
N PRO A 520 11.38 -3.39 -15.51
CA PRO A 520 12.62 -4.07 -15.86
C PRO A 520 13.83 -3.12 -15.76
N SER A 521 14.97 -3.67 -15.35
CA SER A 521 16.27 -2.99 -15.29
C SER A 521 17.35 -3.89 -15.90
N LYS A 522 18.45 -3.32 -16.40
CA LYS A 522 19.54 -4.08 -17.00
C LYS A 522 20.09 -5.16 -16.05
N ASN A 523 20.14 -4.86 -14.76
CA ASN A 523 20.71 -5.73 -13.73
C ASN A 523 19.64 -6.34 -12.81
N GLY A 524 18.38 -6.44 -13.26
CA GLY A 524 17.27 -6.99 -12.50
C GLY A 524 16.00 -6.19 -12.66
N VAL A 525 15.48 -5.65 -11.56
CA VAL A 525 14.23 -4.90 -11.55
C VAL A 525 14.40 -3.56 -10.85
N VAL A 526 13.51 -2.62 -11.16
CA VAL A 526 13.19 -1.47 -10.32
C VAL A 526 11.96 -1.86 -9.49
N PRO A 527 12.09 -2.03 -8.16
CA PRO A 527 10.95 -2.27 -7.29
C PRO A 527 9.99 -1.08 -7.29
N THR A 528 8.75 -1.35 -6.92
CA THR A 528 7.70 -0.34 -6.76
C THR A 528 7.11 -0.40 -5.36
N MET A 529 6.44 0.67 -4.94
CA MET A 529 5.62 0.67 -3.72
C MET A 529 4.64 -0.50 -3.69
N GLN A 530 4.06 -0.88 -4.82
CA GLN A 530 3.11 -1.99 -4.98
C GLN A 530 3.79 -3.33 -4.70
N SER A 531 4.98 -3.56 -5.24
CA SER A 531 5.74 -4.78 -4.98
C SER A 531 6.14 -4.90 -3.52
N GLU A 532 6.53 -3.79 -2.88
CA GLU A 532 6.82 -3.76 -1.44
C GLU A 532 5.55 -3.98 -0.61
N GLY A 533 4.40 -3.45 -1.03
CA GLY A 533 3.11 -3.73 -0.39
C GLY A 533 2.73 -5.21 -0.46
N LEU A 534 3.04 -5.89 -1.58
CA LEU A 534 2.85 -7.33 -1.72
C LEU A 534 3.76 -8.12 -0.77
N ARG A 535 5.06 -7.76 -0.70
CA ARG A 535 6.02 -8.36 0.23
C ARG A 535 5.56 -8.20 1.68
N GLU A 536 5.22 -6.98 2.08
CA GLU A 536 4.72 -6.68 3.42
C GLU A 536 3.47 -7.48 3.77
N GLY A 537 2.56 -7.71 2.83
CA GLY A 537 1.38 -8.55 3.05
C GLY A 537 1.75 -10.01 3.30
N ILE A 538 2.66 -10.57 2.52
CA ILE A 538 3.17 -11.94 2.72
C ILE A 538 3.88 -12.03 4.08
N ASP A 539 4.68 -11.03 4.45
CA ASP A 539 5.32 -10.98 5.75
C ASP A 539 4.28 -10.83 6.89
N ASP A 540 3.19 -10.08 6.70
CA ASP A 540 2.12 -9.98 7.69
C ASP A 540 1.53 -11.37 7.99
N LEU A 541 1.33 -12.24 6.97
CA LEU A 541 0.93 -13.64 7.20
C LEU A 541 1.93 -14.38 8.10
N ARG A 542 3.22 -14.24 7.78
CA ARG A 542 4.30 -14.93 8.50
C ARG A 542 4.36 -14.47 9.96
N TYR A 543 4.16 -13.18 10.23
CA TYR A 543 4.06 -12.65 11.59
C TYR A 543 2.85 -13.19 12.33
N ILE A 544 1.67 -13.16 11.72
CA ILE A 544 0.45 -13.66 12.36
C ILE A 544 0.59 -15.14 12.72
N GLN A 545 1.08 -15.96 11.79
CA GLN A 545 1.31 -17.40 12.01
C GLN A 545 2.34 -17.65 13.11
N THR A 546 3.44 -16.90 13.10
CA THR A 546 4.50 -17.03 14.11
C THR A 546 4.00 -16.60 15.48
N ALA A 547 3.33 -15.45 15.59
CA ALA A 547 2.73 -14.95 16.82
C ALA A 547 1.73 -15.95 17.40
N LYS A 548 0.82 -16.48 16.57
CA LYS A 548 -0.14 -17.51 16.99
C LYS A 548 0.56 -18.74 17.54
N LYS A 549 1.53 -19.30 16.81
CA LYS A 549 2.29 -20.49 17.25
C LYS A 549 3.02 -20.26 18.58
N LEU A 550 3.59 -19.08 18.78
CA LEU A 550 4.27 -18.75 20.03
C LEU A 550 3.27 -18.59 21.19
N ILE A 551 2.14 -17.89 20.97
CA ILE A 551 1.06 -17.75 21.96
C ILE A 551 0.48 -19.12 22.34
N GLU A 552 0.38 -20.05 21.38
CA GLU A 552 -0.08 -21.42 21.65
C GLU A 552 0.81 -22.21 22.60
N ASN A 553 2.07 -21.82 22.74
CA ASN A 553 3.03 -22.43 23.67
C ASN A 553 3.14 -21.67 25.00
N ALA A 554 2.40 -20.58 25.20
CA ALA A 554 2.39 -19.80 26.43
C ALA A 554 1.51 -20.44 27.52
N ASP A 555 1.68 -19.99 28.78
CA ASP A 555 0.83 -20.40 29.90
C ASP A 555 -0.65 -20.04 29.69
N LEU A 556 -1.56 -20.76 30.36
CA LEU A 556 -3.00 -20.66 30.08
C LEU A 556 -3.58 -19.25 30.31
N SER A 557 -3.20 -18.58 31.39
CA SER A 557 -3.72 -17.24 31.72
C SER A 557 -3.18 -16.16 30.78
N GLY A 558 -1.88 -16.17 30.46
CA GLY A 558 -1.29 -15.25 29.50
C GLY A 558 -1.84 -15.49 28.09
N ARG A 559 -2.02 -16.76 27.72
CA ARG A 559 -2.54 -17.17 26.41
C ARG A 559 -3.92 -16.59 26.11
N ILE A 560 -4.87 -16.63 27.06
CA ILE A 560 -6.22 -16.12 26.82
C ILE A 560 -6.20 -14.61 26.48
N ASN A 561 -5.43 -13.82 27.25
CA ASN A 561 -5.31 -12.38 27.00
C ASN A 561 -4.66 -12.10 25.65
N MET A 562 -3.55 -12.78 25.33
CA MET A 562 -2.82 -12.59 24.08
C MET A 562 -3.60 -13.03 22.85
N VAL A 563 -4.43 -14.08 22.96
CA VAL A 563 -5.37 -14.45 21.89
C VAL A 563 -6.41 -13.34 21.66
N GLY A 564 -6.94 -12.74 22.73
CA GLY A 564 -7.84 -11.59 22.63
C GLY A 564 -7.19 -10.39 21.93
N GLU A 565 -5.95 -10.07 22.30
CA GLU A 565 -5.16 -8.99 21.68
C GLU A 565 -4.86 -9.27 20.21
N LEU A 566 -4.44 -10.49 19.87
CA LEU A 566 -4.22 -10.90 18.48
C LEU A 566 -5.51 -10.73 17.66
N ASN A 567 -6.65 -11.19 18.17
CA ASN A 567 -7.93 -11.03 17.49
C ASN A 567 -8.28 -9.54 17.27
N ALA A 568 -8.01 -8.68 18.26
CA ALA A 568 -8.25 -7.24 18.14
C ALA A 568 -7.35 -6.58 17.08
N VAL A 569 -6.09 -7.04 16.92
CA VAL A 569 -5.20 -6.59 15.84
C VAL A 569 -5.75 -6.95 14.46
N LEU A 570 -6.36 -8.13 14.33
CA LEU A 570 -6.81 -8.67 13.04
C LEU A 570 -8.20 -8.16 12.61
N GLU A 571 -9.06 -7.83 13.57
CA GLU A 571 -10.48 -7.48 13.35
C GLU A 571 -10.72 -6.39 12.28
N PRO A 572 -9.94 -5.28 12.23
CA PRO A 572 -10.21 -4.20 11.29
C PRO A 572 -9.95 -4.57 9.82
N PHE A 573 -9.11 -5.56 9.56
CA PHE A 573 -8.58 -5.86 8.22
C PHE A 573 -9.52 -6.78 7.43
N SER A 574 -10.53 -6.19 6.81
CA SER A 574 -11.41 -6.85 5.83
C SER A 574 -11.19 -6.30 4.42
N TYR A 575 -11.56 -7.09 3.40
CA TYR A 575 -11.51 -6.63 2.01
C TYR A 575 -12.34 -5.36 1.81
N ARG A 576 -13.53 -5.31 2.41
CA ARG A 576 -14.41 -4.14 2.37
C ARG A 576 -13.77 -2.91 3.01
N ALA A 577 -13.06 -3.06 4.14
CA ALA A 577 -12.43 -1.92 4.81
C ALA A 577 -11.38 -1.23 3.93
N VAL A 578 -10.62 -1.99 3.14
CA VAL A 578 -9.66 -1.40 2.18
C VAL A 578 -10.38 -0.79 0.98
N ARG A 579 -11.37 -1.48 0.40
CA ARG A 579 -12.12 -0.96 -0.75
C ARG A 579 -12.89 0.32 -0.41
N ASP A 580 -13.43 0.41 0.80
CA ASP A 580 -14.13 1.58 1.31
C ASP A 580 -13.17 2.70 1.77
N GLY A 581 -11.85 2.52 1.62
CA GLY A 581 -10.83 3.52 1.99
C GLY A 581 -10.72 3.76 3.50
N ARG A 582 -11.14 2.80 4.34
CA ARG A 582 -11.12 2.93 5.81
C ARG A 582 -9.75 2.66 6.41
N LEU A 583 -8.97 1.76 5.80
CA LEU A 583 -7.62 1.44 6.26
C LEU A 583 -6.59 2.36 5.62
N ARG A 584 -5.66 2.84 6.45
CA ARG A 584 -4.59 3.76 6.11
C ARG A 584 -3.24 3.14 6.45
N PRO A 585 -2.10 3.70 5.97
CA PRO A 585 -0.80 3.13 6.26
C PRO A 585 -0.50 2.95 7.76
N GLU A 586 -0.98 3.86 8.62
CA GLU A 586 -0.81 3.75 10.07
C GLU A 586 -1.52 2.54 10.69
N ASP A 587 -2.63 2.07 10.10
CA ASP A 587 -3.35 0.91 10.62
C ASP A 587 -2.51 -0.36 10.43
N PHE A 588 -1.94 -0.54 9.25
CA PHE A 588 -1.03 -1.65 8.95
C PHE A 588 0.25 -1.56 9.78
N TYR A 589 0.84 -0.36 9.89
CA TYR A 589 2.04 -0.14 10.69
C TYR A 589 1.83 -0.50 12.16
N LYS A 590 0.74 -0.02 12.77
CA LYS A 590 0.38 -0.35 14.15
C LYS A 590 0.06 -1.83 14.34
N ALA A 591 -0.61 -2.45 13.37
CA ALA A 591 -0.88 -3.88 13.42
C ALA A 591 0.41 -4.70 13.44
N ARG A 592 1.38 -4.39 12.55
CA ARG A 592 2.70 -5.04 12.54
C ARG A 592 3.45 -4.82 13.85
N LEU A 593 3.50 -3.60 14.37
CA LEU A 593 4.15 -3.31 15.66
C LEU A 593 3.52 -4.07 16.82
N ASN A 594 2.20 -4.25 16.84
CA ASN A 594 1.53 -5.06 17.85
C ASN A 594 1.85 -6.56 17.70
N LEU A 595 1.99 -7.09 16.48
CA LEU A 595 2.46 -8.45 16.26
C LEU A 595 3.90 -8.65 16.76
N VAL A 596 4.79 -7.69 16.49
CA VAL A 596 6.16 -7.67 17.02
C VAL A 596 6.16 -7.67 18.55
N ARG A 597 5.32 -6.82 19.19
CA ARG A 597 5.16 -6.79 20.65
C ARG A 597 4.69 -8.13 21.19
N LEU A 598 3.62 -8.69 20.65
CA LEU A 598 3.08 -9.98 21.08
C LEU A 598 4.15 -11.07 20.99
N MET A 599 4.89 -11.13 19.88
CA MET A 599 6.00 -12.07 19.73
C MET A 599 7.12 -11.85 20.76
N ALA A 600 7.49 -10.59 21.03
CA ALA A 600 8.50 -10.24 22.02
C ALA A 600 8.12 -10.65 23.44
N GLU A 601 6.83 -10.56 23.80
CA GLU A 601 6.33 -10.97 25.11
C GLU A 601 6.51 -12.48 25.33
N VAL A 602 6.11 -13.30 24.36
CA VAL A 602 6.08 -14.76 24.49
C VAL A 602 7.39 -15.47 24.16
N ALA A 603 8.20 -14.92 23.25
CA ALA A 603 9.43 -15.58 22.83
C ALA A 603 10.46 -15.48 23.96
N SER A 604 10.86 -16.64 24.51
CA SER A 604 11.82 -16.75 25.61
C SER A 604 13.23 -16.34 25.22
N GLU A 605 13.57 -16.48 23.93
CA GLU A 605 14.85 -16.11 23.34
C GLU A 605 15.06 -14.60 23.17
N VAL A 606 14.00 -13.79 23.29
CA VAL A 606 14.08 -12.33 23.10
C VAL A 606 14.68 -11.68 24.36
N PRO A 607 15.83 -10.99 24.25
CA PRO A 607 16.48 -10.32 25.38
C PRO A 607 15.59 -9.24 26.02
N ARG A 608 15.76 -9.01 27.32
CA ARG A 608 14.94 -8.05 28.08
C ARG A 608 15.02 -6.62 27.54
N ASP A 609 16.21 -6.16 27.18
CA ASP A 609 16.42 -4.84 26.58
C ASP A 609 15.73 -4.69 25.22
N VAL A 610 15.69 -5.76 24.41
CA VAL A 610 14.90 -5.81 23.17
C VAL A 610 13.40 -5.73 23.48
N LYS A 611 12.90 -6.48 24.47
CA LYS A 611 11.49 -6.40 24.89
C LYS A 611 11.12 -4.99 25.33
N ASP A 612 11.89 -4.41 26.25
CA ASP A 612 11.69 -3.06 26.76
C ASP A 612 11.68 -2.04 25.62
N ARG A 613 12.61 -2.17 24.67
CA ARG A 613 12.68 -1.30 23.50
C ARG A 613 11.46 -1.41 22.58
N VAL A 614 10.97 -2.62 22.32
CA VAL A 614 9.73 -2.86 21.55
C VAL A 614 8.54 -2.19 22.23
N HIS A 615 8.36 -2.42 23.54
CA HIS A 615 7.27 -1.82 24.31
C HIS A 615 7.31 -0.29 24.31
N ASP A 616 8.49 0.29 24.50
CA ASP A 616 8.68 1.75 24.48
C ASP A 616 8.32 2.32 23.11
N PHE A 617 8.79 1.69 22.04
CA PHE A 617 8.51 2.15 20.69
C PHE A 617 7.03 2.04 20.32
N VAL A 618 6.39 0.90 20.60
CA VAL A 618 4.96 0.70 20.33
C VAL A 618 4.11 1.75 21.05
N ARG A 619 4.48 2.11 22.29
CA ARG A 619 3.80 3.19 23.03
C ARG A 619 4.01 4.56 22.40
N GLN A 620 5.22 4.88 21.93
CA GLN A 620 5.54 6.14 21.24
C GLN A 620 4.76 6.27 19.92
N GLU A 621 4.55 5.15 19.21
CA GLU A 621 3.86 5.11 17.91
C GLU A 621 2.34 5.00 18.00
N ALA A 622 1.76 4.78 19.19
CA ALA A 622 0.33 4.48 19.34
C ALA A 622 -0.58 5.55 18.71
N THR A 623 -0.17 6.82 18.77
CA THR A 623 -0.94 7.96 18.26
C THR A 623 -0.53 8.43 16.86
N ILE A 624 0.39 7.73 16.18
CA ILE A 624 0.82 8.14 14.84
C ILE A 624 -0.36 8.12 13.85
N LYS A 625 -0.39 9.10 12.95
CA LYS A 625 -1.39 9.23 11.88
C LYS A 625 -0.68 9.67 10.61
N THR A 626 -1.14 9.19 9.45
CA THR A 626 -0.68 9.71 8.16
C THR A 626 -1.54 10.90 7.73
N LEU A 627 -0.92 11.80 6.97
CA LEU A 627 -1.57 13.02 6.47
C LEU A 627 -1.71 13.01 4.94
N THR A 628 -0.86 12.28 4.22
CA THR A 628 -0.80 12.32 2.74
C THR A 628 -1.00 10.95 2.07
N HIS A 629 -2.01 10.84 1.19
CA HIS A 629 -2.30 9.64 0.38
C HIS A 629 -2.71 10.09 -1.04
N LEU A 630 -2.36 9.32 -2.10
CA LEU A 630 -2.75 9.57 -3.53
C LEU A 630 -4.27 9.59 -3.63
N PRO A 631 -4.84 10.28 -4.65
CA PRO A 631 -6.11 10.93 -4.49
C PRO A 631 -7.09 9.88 -4.01
N PRO A 632 -7.77 10.16 -2.91
CA PRO A 632 -8.56 9.13 -2.32
C PRO A 632 -9.64 8.76 -3.35
N TYR A 633 -9.75 7.48 -3.68
CA TYR A 633 -11.09 6.92 -3.63
C TYR A 633 -11.56 7.21 -2.19
N GLY A 634 -12.28 8.30 -2.01
CA GLY A 634 -12.31 9.01 -0.75
C GLY A 634 -13.67 9.49 -0.33
N SER A 635 -14.03 9.18 0.91
CA SER A 635 -14.88 10.04 1.72
C SER A 635 -14.00 11.11 2.39
N ILE A 636 -14.34 12.39 2.20
CA ILE A 636 -13.77 13.51 2.95
C ILE A 636 -14.61 13.70 4.22
N ILE A 637 -14.00 13.68 5.40
CA ILE A 637 -14.66 14.11 6.64
C ILE A 637 -14.44 15.62 6.79
N VAL A 638 -15.49 16.40 6.55
CA VAL A 638 -15.47 17.85 6.72
C VAL A 638 -15.44 18.18 8.21
N SER A 639 -14.35 18.83 8.66
CA SER A 639 -14.24 19.38 10.01
C SER A 639 -14.58 20.86 9.99
N ARG A 640 -15.11 21.39 11.09
CA ARG A 640 -15.54 22.80 11.20
C ARG A 640 -14.37 23.76 10.90
N GLY A 641 -14.47 24.58 9.85
CA GLY A 641 -13.63 25.77 9.67
C GLY A 641 -12.69 25.88 8.47
N ASN A 642 -12.61 24.91 7.54
CA ASN A 642 -11.76 25.03 6.35
C ASN A 642 -12.56 24.74 5.06
N GLY A 643 -12.67 25.73 4.17
CA GLY A 643 -13.14 25.49 2.79
C GLY A 643 -12.11 24.72 1.98
N PHE A 644 -12.54 23.86 1.05
CA PHE A 644 -11.64 23.04 0.22
C PHE A 644 -12.10 23.01 -1.25
N LEU A 645 -11.13 22.95 -2.16
CA LEU A 645 -11.31 22.76 -3.61
C LEU A 645 -10.85 21.34 -3.96
N VAL A 646 -11.77 20.53 -4.51
CA VAL A 646 -11.47 19.16 -4.98
C VAL A 646 -10.87 19.27 -6.38
N GLU A 647 -9.55 19.40 -6.43
CA GLU A 647 -8.77 19.18 -7.64
C GLU A 647 -8.16 17.78 -7.51
N ASP A 648 -8.29 16.94 -8.55
CA ASP A 648 -7.74 15.59 -8.70
C ASP A 648 -8.57 14.38 -8.23
N VAL A 649 -9.42 13.85 -9.12
CA VAL A 649 -9.86 12.43 -9.09
C VAL A 649 -9.88 11.86 -10.52
N ALA A 650 -9.15 10.76 -10.74
CA ALA A 650 -9.16 9.99 -11.99
C ALA A 650 -10.18 8.83 -11.94
N ILE A 651 -10.86 8.57 -13.06
CA ILE A 651 -12.05 7.69 -13.19
C ILE A 651 -11.70 6.39 -13.94
N ARG A 652 -12.32 5.26 -13.57
CA ARG A 652 -12.43 4.05 -14.43
C ARG A 652 -13.88 3.73 -14.84
N PRO A 653 -14.10 3.20 -16.06
CA PRO A 653 -15.43 2.79 -16.55
C PRO A 653 -15.74 1.30 -16.28
N THR A 654 -16.90 0.99 -15.71
CA THR A 654 -17.48 -0.38 -15.75
C THR A 654 -18.83 -0.38 -16.46
N GLN A 655 -19.02 -1.31 -17.41
CA GLN A 655 -20.25 -1.47 -18.19
C GLN A 655 -21.30 -2.29 -17.43
N LYS A 656 -22.58 -1.95 -17.70
CA LYS A 656 -23.84 -2.36 -17.07
C LYS A 656 -24.02 -3.86 -16.78
N LYS A 657 -24.76 -4.13 -15.68
CA LYS A 657 -26.00 -4.93 -15.69
C LYS A 657 -26.99 -4.34 -14.68
N GLU A 658 -28.22 -4.16 -15.12
CA GLU A 658 -29.38 -3.77 -14.30
C GLU A 658 -29.69 -4.86 -13.28
N ALA A 659 -29.77 -4.52 -11.98
CA ALA A 659 -30.72 -5.13 -11.05
C ALA A 659 -30.74 -4.39 -9.70
N GLN A 660 -31.97 -4.11 -9.27
CA GLN A 660 -32.47 -3.77 -7.93
C GLN A 660 -32.29 -2.33 -7.41
N LYS A 661 -33.46 -1.71 -7.22
CA LYS A 661 -33.72 -0.30 -6.93
C LYS A 661 -33.31 0.05 -5.48
N ALA A 662 -32.10 0.56 -5.30
CA ALA A 662 -31.95 1.78 -4.50
C ALA A 662 -32.48 2.96 -5.34
N PRO A 663 -33.02 4.05 -4.74
CA PRO A 663 -33.45 5.21 -5.51
C PRO A 663 -32.25 5.83 -6.23
N GLN A 664 -32.06 5.49 -7.51
CA GLN A 664 -31.10 6.14 -8.40
C GLN A 664 -31.74 7.42 -8.93
N VAL A 665 -31.16 8.57 -8.59
CA VAL A 665 -31.52 9.87 -9.17
C VAL A 665 -30.61 10.11 -10.38
N VAL A 666 -31.21 10.29 -11.56
CA VAL A 666 -30.49 10.64 -12.80
C VAL A 666 -30.39 12.16 -12.88
N LEU A 667 -29.16 12.67 -13.00
CA LEU A 667 -28.87 14.10 -13.13
C LEU A 667 -29.09 14.54 -14.60
N ASP A 668 -30.24 15.16 -14.89
CA ASP A 668 -30.41 16.02 -16.06
C ASP A 668 -30.33 17.49 -15.64
N LYS A 669 -29.84 18.32 -16.54
CA LYS A 669 -29.31 19.67 -16.39
C LYS A 669 -30.19 20.59 -15.54
N LYS A 670 -29.49 21.41 -14.72
CA LYS A 670 -29.93 22.61 -13.98
C LYS A 670 -30.47 22.43 -12.55
N SER A 671 -29.74 21.66 -11.74
CA SER A 671 -29.80 21.66 -10.26
C SER A 671 -30.92 20.82 -9.66
N VAL A 672 -30.59 19.64 -9.12
CA VAL A 672 -31.51 18.81 -8.31
C VAL A 672 -30.77 17.96 -7.25
N LEU A 673 -31.36 17.96 -6.05
CA LEU A 673 -31.31 17.07 -4.86
C LEU A 673 -30.07 16.18 -4.58
N LEU A 674 -29.44 16.39 -3.41
CA LEU A 674 -28.62 15.39 -2.71
C LEU A 674 -29.37 14.96 -1.42
N VAL A 675 -30.10 13.84 -1.53
CA VAL A 675 -30.62 12.99 -0.43
C VAL A 675 -31.99 13.33 0.21
N ARG A 676 -32.87 12.33 0.25
CA ARG A 676 -34.04 12.21 1.15
C ARG A 676 -33.81 10.98 2.03
N PHE A 677 -33.88 11.13 3.36
CA PHE A 677 -33.82 10.01 4.30
C PHE A 677 -35.23 9.54 4.67
N ASP A 678 -35.43 8.23 4.75
CA ASP A 678 -36.67 7.64 5.27
C ASP A 678 -36.57 7.51 6.79
N LEU A 679 -36.94 8.58 7.49
CA LEU A 679 -36.84 8.72 8.95
C LEU A 679 -38.03 8.20 9.79
N PRO A 680 -39.22 7.83 9.26
CA PRO A 680 -40.34 7.35 10.09
C PRO A 680 -40.05 6.10 10.92
N ALA A 681 -39.05 5.30 10.53
CA ALA A 681 -38.62 4.11 11.27
C ALA A 681 -37.73 4.43 12.48
N LEU A 682 -37.27 5.68 12.63
CA LEU A 682 -36.43 6.10 13.74
C LEU A 682 -37.29 6.65 14.89
N PRO A 683 -36.96 6.33 16.16
CA PRO A 683 -37.61 6.95 17.31
C PRO A 683 -37.46 8.47 17.27
N GLU A 684 -38.49 9.22 17.68
CA GLU A 684 -38.45 10.69 17.74
C GLU A 684 -37.31 11.23 18.62
N SER A 685 -36.81 10.42 19.56
CA SER A 685 -35.69 10.76 20.44
C SER A 685 -34.31 10.47 19.84
N ALA A 686 -34.23 9.92 18.63
CA ALA A 686 -32.97 9.57 17.98
C ALA A 686 -32.16 10.83 17.64
N ARG A 687 -30.91 10.90 18.13
CA ARG A 687 -29.99 11.99 17.78
C ARG A 687 -29.01 11.53 16.71
N VAL A 688 -28.86 12.32 15.65
CA VAL A 688 -27.87 12.09 14.60
C VAL A 688 -26.49 12.48 15.15
N ALA A 689 -25.66 11.48 15.49
CA ALA A 689 -24.30 11.71 15.97
C ALA A 689 -23.32 12.07 14.83
N LYS A 690 -23.61 11.64 13.60
CA LYS A 690 -22.78 11.85 12.40
C LYS A 690 -23.63 11.71 11.14
N ALA A 691 -23.41 12.59 10.16
CA ALA A 691 -23.90 12.43 8.79
C ALA A 691 -22.70 12.41 7.83
N VAL A 692 -22.71 11.50 6.85
CA VAL A 692 -21.63 11.35 5.87
C VAL A 692 -22.24 11.48 4.47
N LEU A 693 -21.79 12.47 3.70
CA LEU A 693 -22.11 12.58 2.28
C LEU A 693 -21.02 11.88 1.48
N SER A 694 -21.40 10.93 0.63
CA SER A 694 -20.50 10.25 -0.31
C SER A 694 -20.93 10.59 -1.73
N LEU A 695 -20.03 11.18 -2.51
CA LEU A 695 -20.28 11.52 -3.91
C LEU A 695 -19.69 10.43 -4.81
N PHE A 696 -20.50 9.87 -5.71
CA PHE A 696 -20.04 8.87 -6.67
C PHE A 696 -20.32 9.35 -8.09
N VAL A 697 -19.34 9.23 -8.98
CA VAL A 697 -19.56 9.44 -10.41
C VAL A 697 -19.94 8.10 -11.03
N LEU A 698 -21.17 8.00 -11.54
CA LEU A 698 -21.64 6.80 -12.22
C LEU A 698 -21.09 6.74 -13.67
N PRO A 699 -20.81 5.54 -14.22
CA PRO A 699 -20.10 5.37 -15.49
C PRO A 699 -20.74 5.98 -16.76
N SER A 700 -21.92 6.58 -16.67
CA SER A 700 -22.69 7.12 -17.81
C SER A 700 -22.64 8.64 -17.97
N SER A 701 -21.94 9.38 -17.10
CA SER A 701 -21.71 10.80 -17.29
C SER A 701 -20.60 11.01 -18.32
N GLY A 702 -20.88 11.74 -19.40
CA GLY A 702 -20.00 11.89 -20.57
C GLY A 702 -18.60 12.47 -20.29
N LYS A 703 -17.84 12.71 -21.38
CA LYS A 703 -16.41 13.06 -21.41
C LYS A 703 -16.02 14.43 -20.82
N GLY A 704 -16.84 15.05 -19.98
CA GLY A 704 -16.56 16.36 -19.38
C GLY A 704 -15.99 16.23 -17.97
N SER A 705 -15.10 17.16 -17.59
CA SER A 705 -14.68 17.32 -16.19
C SER A 705 -15.90 17.63 -15.31
N ILE A 706 -16.04 16.90 -14.21
CA ILE A 706 -17.04 17.21 -13.17
C ILE A 706 -16.30 17.98 -12.09
N VAL A 707 -16.58 19.28 -11.97
CA VAL A 707 -16.11 20.09 -10.85
C VAL A 707 -17.16 20.00 -9.75
N ALA A 708 -16.79 19.45 -8.60
CA ALA A 708 -17.63 19.41 -7.41
C ALA A 708 -17.01 20.31 -6.33
N SER A 709 -17.77 21.30 -5.86
CA SER A 709 -17.40 22.14 -4.72
C SER A 709 -18.36 21.89 -3.56
N VAL A 710 -17.81 21.70 -2.37
CA VAL A 710 -18.58 21.57 -1.13
C VAL A 710 -18.30 22.83 -0.32
N ASN A 711 -19.33 23.66 -0.13
CA ASN A 711 -19.22 24.90 0.62
C ASN A 711 -19.81 24.72 2.01
N GLN A 712 -19.19 25.37 2.99
CA GLN A 712 -19.77 25.46 4.32
C GLN A 712 -21.03 26.33 4.27
N VAL A 713 -22.11 25.86 4.89
CA VAL A 713 -23.26 26.72 5.21
C VAL A 713 -22.80 27.70 6.29
N LEU A 714 -22.62 28.96 5.89
CA LEU A 714 -22.18 30.04 6.77
C LEU A 714 -23.36 30.80 7.39
N SER A 715 -24.54 30.64 6.81
CA SER A 715 -25.74 31.33 7.23
C SER A 715 -26.59 30.47 8.15
N GLU A 716 -27.37 31.15 8.97
CA GLU A 716 -28.30 30.53 9.89
C GLU A 716 -29.39 29.74 9.14
N TRP A 717 -29.76 28.61 9.71
CA TRP A 717 -30.83 27.73 9.24
C TRP A 717 -31.53 27.13 10.45
N HIS A 718 -32.80 26.76 10.28
CA HIS A 718 -33.59 26.13 11.34
C HIS A 718 -34.05 24.77 10.87
N GLU A 719 -33.73 23.72 11.64
CA GLU A 719 -34.03 22.32 11.30
C GLU A 719 -35.52 22.09 11.01
N ASP A 720 -36.39 22.76 11.78
CA ASP A 720 -37.85 22.63 11.68
C ASP A 720 -38.47 23.47 10.53
N GLU A 721 -37.68 24.36 9.92
CA GLU A 721 -38.12 25.23 8.82
C GLU A 721 -37.43 24.90 7.50
N ALA A 722 -36.30 24.21 7.57
CA ALA A 722 -35.48 23.88 6.43
C ALA A 722 -36.22 22.94 5.47
N THR A 723 -36.33 23.35 4.22
CA THR A 723 -36.83 22.58 3.09
C THR A 723 -35.74 22.46 2.03
N TRP A 724 -36.03 21.77 0.92
CA TRP A 724 -35.07 21.61 -0.19
C TRP A 724 -34.73 22.91 -0.94
N VAL A 725 -35.53 23.98 -0.77
CA VAL A 725 -35.27 25.31 -1.36
C VAL A 725 -34.87 26.32 -0.30
N MET A 726 -35.38 26.15 0.92
CA MET A 726 -35.34 27.16 1.97
C MET A 726 -34.56 26.67 3.18
N ARG A 727 -33.60 27.45 3.69
CA ARG A 727 -32.87 27.17 4.95
C ARG A 727 -33.59 27.68 6.20
N THR A 728 -34.50 28.63 6.02
CA THR A 728 -35.48 29.13 6.99
C THR A 728 -36.78 29.42 6.24
N LYS A 729 -37.89 29.75 6.90
CA LYS A 729 -39.15 30.10 6.20
C LYS A 729 -39.03 31.18 5.10
N SER A 730 -38.02 32.04 5.18
CA SER A 730 -37.85 33.20 4.28
C SER A 730 -36.53 33.22 3.49
N SER A 731 -35.57 32.35 3.79
CA SER A 731 -34.24 32.39 3.18
C SER A 731 -33.97 31.16 2.32
N PRO A 732 -33.68 31.30 1.02
CA PRO A 732 -33.31 30.16 0.19
C PRO A 732 -31.85 29.75 0.34
N TRP A 733 -31.58 28.46 0.11
CA TRP A 733 -30.23 27.90 0.12
C TRP A 733 -29.33 28.51 -0.96
N ASN A 734 -29.88 29.02 -2.06
CA ASN A 734 -29.10 29.58 -3.17
C ASN A 734 -28.61 31.03 -2.94
N THR A 735 -28.71 31.55 -1.71
CA THR A 735 -28.22 32.89 -1.34
C THR A 735 -26.81 32.81 -0.78
N ALA A 736 -26.01 33.87 -0.95
CA ALA A 736 -24.62 33.88 -0.48
C ALA A 736 -24.50 33.48 1.01
N GLY A 737 -23.60 32.55 1.32
CA GLY A 737 -23.45 31.96 2.64
C GLY A 737 -24.45 30.85 2.96
N GLY A 738 -25.37 30.53 2.03
CA GLY A 738 -26.14 29.28 1.97
C GLY A 738 -25.49 28.34 0.98
#